data_AF-A0A4P9XHQ6-F1
#
_entry.id   AF-A0A4P9XHQ6-F1
#
_cell.length_a   1.000
_cell.length_b   1.000
_cell.length_c   1.000
_cell.angle_alpha   90.00
_cell.angle_beta   90.00
_cell.angle_gamma   90.00
#
_symmetry.space_group_name_H-M   'P 1'
#
loop_
_entity.id
_entity.type
_entity.pdbx_description
1 polymer ?
#
loop_
_entity_poly.entity_id
_entity_poly.type
_entity_poly.pdbx_seq_one_letter_code
_entity_poly.pdbx_strand_id
1 'polypeptide(L)'
;MKDLRLHPGCNIRFAIDRGGTFTDCVAHYPVAMDAQCPTGQATAVEKLLSVDPANYPDAPREGIRRLLERITGRSFPKKQPLETDCIASIRMGTTVATNALLERKGEPCALFTTRGFKDLLVIGNQSRPAIFDLAIRVPDQLYTRVVEVDERVTLLGAAATHQPLPTAEEIGQPDVVRGLSGEYVRIMRRPDMAAVETELQAVRAAGIQSLAICLLHAYTFPDHERMIAELAARLGFKQIFTSAAVQHFVPRAHSTVADAYLTPVLQDYVDGFLAGFAGDKKALAERVLFMRSDGGLCEITEAKGAGAVVSGPAGGVVGYAVTSWDVEERKPIIGFDMDVSRYDGHYEHVFETSVAGVTLQAPQLDIHTVAAGGGSQLFYRNGLFDSAGAHPGPVCYRKGGPLTISDANLVVGRLLPERFPKIFGPGEDEPLDEDAAHSAFEALTSKVNAALLLQGRPAMSVDQVAYGFLCVANETMCRPIRALTEAKGHPASAHALACFGGAGGQHACAIARSLDINTVILHRYASVLSAFGLSLADVVHDEREPFAATLSDTVMPELKQRSELLATRCRDALKQRGFGDDRLETRVYLNLRYHGTDTAMMITTDDWDYLKRFEEVHQREFGFTLPDRAVLVDDVRVRAVGRTSATARTSPFMQAKQVTEVSPGAPDEMTAVYFNGTGRVDTPVYTLAQLPIGTRVPGPALVIDRHHTVVVEPGCSALILAEHVLLTVSDADRTKVTAEKDPVMLAIFGHRFMGIAEQMGETLRKTAVSTNVKERLDFSCAIFGPDGGLVANAPHIPVHLGSLSHAVKFQMEYYKDTLQEGDVIVTNHPQAGGSHLPDITVITPVFDKGKIIFFVASRAHHADIGGILPGSMPPHSKVLFQEGATITSFKLVDKGVFQTEGITRILSEEPAKYPDCSGTRCLR
;
A
#
# COMPACT_ATOMS: atom_id res chain seq x y z
N MET A 1 -9.93 -37.11 20.55
CA MET A 1 -9.26 -37.12 21.87
C MET A 1 -8.21 -38.23 21.89
N LYS A 2 -6.93 -37.88 21.76
CA LYS A 2 -5.75 -38.65 22.18
C LYS A 2 -4.51 -37.77 21.94
N ASP A 3 -3.57 -37.84 22.88
CA ASP A 3 -2.22 -37.26 22.90
C ASP A 3 -2.03 -35.83 23.44
N LEU A 4 -2.20 -35.69 24.76
CA LEU A 4 -1.56 -34.62 25.54
C LEU A 4 -0.06 -34.91 25.67
N ARG A 5 0.75 -34.46 24.69
CA ARG A 5 2.23 -34.58 24.65
C ARG A 5 2.96 -33.35 25.22
N LEU A 6 2.41 -32.72 26.26
CA LEU A 6 2.99 -31.49 26.82
C LEU A 6 4.24 -31.78 27.67
N HIS A 7 5.34 -31.07 27.40
CA HIS A 7 6.51 -31.03 28.28
C HIS A 7 6.13 -30.30 29.60
N PRO A 8 6.69 -30.66 30.78
CA PRO A 8 6.31 -30.10 32.09
C PRO A 8 6.60 -28.59 32.32
N GLY A 9 6.92 -27.83 31.26
CA GLY A 9 7.01 -26.37 31.28
C GLY A 9 5.99 -25.76 30.33
N CYS A 10 4.95 -25.15 30.89
CA CYS A 10 3.87 -24.51 30.14
C CYS A 10 4.40 -23.19 29.51
N ASN A 11 4.78 -23.21 28.23
CA ASN A 11 5.42 -22.09 27.52
C ASN A 11 4.76 -21.89 26.14
N ILE A 12 3.49 -21.49 26.14
CA ILE A 12 2.70 -21.35 24.91
C ILE A 12 2.84 -19.91 24.40
N ARG A 13 3.20 -19.77 23.12
CA ARG A 13 3.31 -18.48 22.42
C ARG A 13 2.16 -18.35 21.44
N PHE A 14 1.37 -17.30 21.60
CA PHE A 14 0.23 -17.02 20.73
C PHE A 14 0.56 -15.93 19.72
N ALA A 15 0.06 -16.07 18.51
CA ALA A 15 0.06 -15.03 17.50
C ALA A 15 -1.34 -14.94 16.90
N ILE A 16 -1.92 -13.74 16.93
CA ILE A 16 -3.34 -13.52 16.63
C ILE A 16 -3.44 -12.36 15.65
N ASP A 17 -4.12 -12.60 14.54
CA ASP A 17 -4.49 -11.56 13.59
C ASP A 17 -6.01 -11.40 13.56
N ARG A 18 -6.49 -10.23 13.98
CA ARG A 18 -7.91 -9.88 13.93
C ARG A 18 -8.21 -9.11 12.64
N GLY A 19 -8.55 -9.86 11.59
CA GLY A 19 -9.02 -9.33 10.32
C GLY A 19 -10.47 -8.85 10.36
N GLY A 20 -10.98 -8.38 9.21
CA GLY A 20 -12.36 -7.88 9.10
C GLY A 20 -13.44 -8.97 9.17
N THR A 21 -13.22 -10.11 8.51
CA THR A 21 -14.18 -11.24 8.50
C THR A 21 -13.83 -12.31 9.53
N PHE A 22 -12.57 -12.72 9.55
CA PHE A 22 -12.07 -13.80 10.41
C PHE A 22 -10.95 -13.32 11.34
N THR A 23 -10.90 -13.91 12.52
CA THR A 23 -9.78 -13.83 13.45
C THR A 23 -9.00 -15.14 13.39
N ASP A 24 -7.72 -15.02 13.08
CA ASP A 24 -6.80 -16.13 12.91
C ASP A 24 -5.89 -16.23 14.13
N CYS A 25 -5.88 -17.40 14.79
CA CYS A 25 -5.09 -17.64 16.00
C CYS A 25 -4.12 -18.79 15.76
N VAL A 26 -2.84 -18.56 16.04
CA VAL A 26 -1.77 -19.55 15.96
C VAL A 26 -1.13 -19.68 17.35
N ALA A 27 -0.95 -20.91 17.82
CA ALA A 27 -0.24 -21.22 19.05
C ALA A 27 0.95 -22.14 18.77
N HIS A 28 2.13 -21.75 19.23
CA HIS A 28 3.32 -22.59 19.26
C HIS A 28 3.57 -23.07 20.68
N TYR A 29 3.74 -24.38 20.86
CA TYR A 29 3.89 -24.98 22.19
C TYR A 29 4.90 -26.14 22.17
N PRO A 30 5.64 -26.34 23.28
CA PRO A 30 6.61 -27.41 23.37
C PRO A 30 5.92 -28.78 23.49
N VAL A 31 6.42 -29.75 22.73
CA VAL A 31 6.01 -31.16 22.79
C VAL A 31 7.24 -32.04 22.96
N ALA A 32 7.04 -33.28 23.44
CA ALA A 32 8.12 -34.26 23.46
C ALA A 32 8.67 -34.49 22.05
N MET A 33 10.00 -34.52 21.91
CA MET A 33 10.64 -34.82 20.62
C MET A 33 10.39 -36.28 20.24
N ASP A 34 9.84 -36.49 19.05
CA ASP A 34 9.63 -37.82 18.46
C ASP A 34 9.78 -37.76 16.93
N ALA A 35 9.56 -38.89 16.23
CA ALA A 35 9.66 -38.96 14.78
C ALA A 35 8.65 -38.06 14.03
N GLN A 36 7.55 -37.64 14.68
CA GLN A 36 6.52 -36.76 14.12
C GLN A 36 6.77 -35.29 14.47
N CYS A 37 7.42 -34.99 15.59
CA CYS A 37 7.78 -33.65 16.06
C CYS A 37 9.28 -33.59 16.44
N PRO A 38 10.19 -33.72 15.46
CA PRO A 38 11.63 -33.78 15.71
C PRO A 38 12.22 -32.47 16.26
N THR A 39 11.48 -31.35 16.18
CA THR A 39 11.88 -30.04 16.72
C THR A 39 11.47 -29.86 18.19
N GLY A 40 10.63 -30.74 18.74
CA GLY A 40 10.02 -30.56 20.06
C GLY A 40 9.07 -29.37 20.14
N GLN A 41 8.59 -28.86 19.00
CA GLN A 41 7.57 -27.81 18.92
C GLN A 41 6.42 -28.23 18.01
N ALA A 42 5.20 -27.95 18.45
CA ALA A 42 3.99 -28.13 17.67
C ALA A 42 3.27 -26.80 17.46
N THR A 43 2.53 -26.71 16.36
CA THR A 43 1.72 -25.55 16.00
C THR A 43 0.25 -25.95 15.93
N ALA A 44 -0.59 -25.16 16.58
CA ALA A 44 -2.04 -25.31 16.63
C ALA A 44 -2.70 -24.04 16.07
N VAL A 45 -3.69 -24.21 15.20
CA VAL A 45 -4.39 -23.08 14.54
C VAL A 45 -5.88 -23.09 14.84
N GLU A 46 -6.49 -21.93 14.95
CA GLU A 46 -7.94 -21.75 15.14
C GLU A 46 -8.40 -20.53 14.34
N LYS A 47 -9.58 -20.62 13.71
CA LYS A 47 -10.16 -19.56 12.88
C LYS A 47 -11.60 -19.31 13.32
N LEU A 48 -11.91 -18.05 13.64
CA LEU A 48 -13.19 -17.61 14.21
C LEU A 48 -13.75 -16.44 13.41
N LEU A 49 -15.04 -16.14 13.52
CA LEU A 49 -15.59 -14.89 13.00
C LEU A 49 -15.09 -13.71 13.86
N SER A 50 -14.70 -12.60 13.23
CA SER A 50 -14.14 -11.45 13.95
C SER A 50 -15.15 -10.70 14.82
N VAL A 51 -16.44 -10.80 14.49
CA VAL A 51 -17.54 -10.16 15.20
C VAL A 51 -18.71 -11.14 15.27
N ASP A 52 -18.95 -11.68 16.46
CA ASP A 52 -20.08 -12.55 16.75
C ASP A 52 -20.52 -12.43 18.23
N PRO A 53 -21.21 -11.33 18.57
CA PRO A 53 -21.59 -11.03 19.96
C PRO A 53 -22.57 -12.04 20.56
N ALA A 54 -23.22 -12.88 19.74
CA ALA A 54 -24.12 -13.92 20.21
C ALA A 54 -23.37 -15.05 20.92
N ASN A 55 -22.13 -15.35 20.48
CA ASN A 55 -21.35 -16.48 20.98
C ASN A 55 -20.16 -16.10 21.87
N TYR A 56 -19.49 -14.97 21.61
CA TYR A 56 -18.36 -14.47 22.41
C TYR A 56 -18.21 -12.95 22.33
N PRO A 57 -17.76 -12.28 23.42
CA PRO A 57 -17.57 -10.83 23.42
C PRO A 57 -16.27 -10.39 22.72
N ASP A 58 -15.28 -11.27 22.62
CA ASP A 58 -13.97 -10.99 22.00
C ASP A 58 -13.39 -12.24 21.34
N ALA A 59 -13.15 -12.18 20.03
CA ALA A 59 -12.64 -13.28 19.21
C ALA A 59 -11.20 -13.69 19.56
N PRO A 60 -10.22 -12.77 19.68
CA PRO A 60 -8.86 -13.10 20.11
C PRO A 60 -8.81 -13.92 21.40
N ARG A 61 -9.52 -13.49 22.44
CA ARG A 61 -9.59 -14.20 23.71
C ARG A 61 -10.28 -15.56 23.58
N GLU A 62 -11.36 -15.65 22.80
CA GLU A 62 -12.03 -16.93 22.52
C GLU A 62 -11.10 -17.90 21.78
N GLY A 63 -10.29 -17.41 20.84
CA GLY A 63 -9.28 -18.20 20.14
C GLY A 63 -8.20 -18.73 21.08
N ILE A 64 -7.67 -17.88 21.97
CA ILE A 64 -6.74 -18.31 23.03
C ILE A 64 -7.38 -19.38 23.91
N ARG A 65 -8.63 -19.18 24.34
CA ARG A 65 -9.38 -20.14 25.18
C ARG A 65 -9.49 -21.50 24.51
N ARG A 66 -10.00 -21.57 23.27
CA ARG A 66 -10.16 -22.83 22.51
C ARG A 66 -8.81 -23.53 22.30
N LEU A 67 -7.76 -22.76 22.02
CA LEU A 67 -6.40 -23.29 21.86
C LEU A 67 -5.85 -23.83 23.19
N LEU A 68 -6.02 -23.11 24.30
CA LEU A 68 -5.62 -23.58 25.62
C LEU A 68 -6.37 -24.86 26.03
N GLU A 69 -7.68 -24.93 25.80
CA GLU A 69 -8.46 -26.14 26.06
C GLU A 69 -7.93 -27.33 25.26
N ARG A 70 -7.69 -27.13 23.96
CA ARG A 70 -7.18 -28.17 23.07
C ARG A 70 -5.78 -28.63 23.43
N ILE A 71 -4.89 -27.70 23.78
CA ILE A 71 -3.47 -27.97 24.06
C ILE A 71 -3.30 -28.58 25.46
N THR A 72 -3.97 -28.04 26.48
CA THR A 72 -3.80 -28.45 27.88
C THR A 72 -4.77 -29.53 28.34
N GLY A 73 -5.87 -29.73 27.61
CA GLY A 73 -6.96 -30.63 28.02
C GLY A 73 -7.75 -30.14 29.23
N ARG A 74 -7.46 -28.95 29.75
CA ARG A 74 -8.21 -28.31 30.85
C ARG A 74 -9.41 -27.57 30.28
N SER A 75 -10.53 -27.56 31.01
CA SER A 75 -11.71 -26.80 30.63
C SER A 75 -11.57 -25.34 31.07
N PHE A 76 -11.84 -24.39 30.17
CA PHE A 76 -11.82 -22.96 30.44
C PHE A 76 -13.21 -22.36 30.19
N PRO A 77 -14.01 -22.08 31.24
CA PRO A 77 -15.38 -21.59 31.09
C PRO A 77 -15.47 -20.23 30.36
N LYS A 78 -16.36 -20.11 29.36
CA LYS A 78 -16.52 -18.91 28.51
C LYS A 78 -16.68 -17.57 29.26
N LYS A 79 -17.26 -17.60 30.47
CA LYS A 79 -17.59 -16.40 31.27
C LYS A 79 -16.54 -16.04 32.33
N GLN A 80 -15.48 -16.83 32.49
CA GLN A 80 -14.44 -16.57 33.50
C GLN A 80 -13.19 -15.97 32.84
N PRO A 81 -12.43 -15.12 33.56
CA PRO A 81 -11.13 -14.64 33.08
C PRO A 81 -10.16 -15.81 32.86
N LEU A 82 -9.32 -15.72 31.83
CA LEU A 82 -8.34 -16.77 31.50
C LEU A 82 -7.11 -16.68 32.40
N GLU A 83 -6.65 -17.82 32.91
CA GLU A 83 -5.37 -17.93 33.63
C GLU A 83 -4.19 -17.70 32.66
N THR A 84 -3.13 -17.05 33.15
CA THR A 84 -1.98 -16.63 32.34
C THR A 84 -0.73 -17.48 32.54
N ASP A 85 -0.77 -18.46 33.44
CA ASP A 85 0.40 -19.26 33.88
C ASP A 85 1.09 -20.02 32.73
N CYS A 86 0.33 -20.44 31.72
CA CYS A 86 0.84 -21.16 30.55
C CYS A 86 1.17 -20.25 29.35
N ILE A 87 0.94 -18.94 29.48
CA ILE A 87 1.12 -17.96 28.40
C ILE A 87 2.49 -17.29 28.53
N ALA A 88 3.35 -17.55 27.56
CA ALA A 88 4.68 -16.95 27.53
C ALA A 88 4.72 -15.62 26.81
N SER A 89 4.00 -15.50 25.69
CA SER A 89 3.83 -14.25 24.95
C SER A 89 2.56 -14.31 24.10
N ILE A 90 2.00 -13.13 23.84
CA ILE A 90 0.89 -12.94 22.90
C ILE A 90 1.35 -11.90 21.89
N ARG A 91 1.31 -12.22 20.61
CA ARG A 91 1.58 -11.28 19.52
C ARG A 91 0.27 -10.97 18.82
N MET A 92 -0.05 -9.70 18.63
CA MET A 92 -1.35 -9.29 18.11
C MET A 92 -1.24 -8.30 16.96
N GLY A 93 -2.04 -8.55 15.93
CA GLY A 93 -2.32 -7.65 14.81
C GLY A 93 -3.81 -7.39 14.79
N THR A 94 -4.22 -6.15 14.50
CA THR A 94 -5.63 -5.79 14.54
C THR A 94 -5.97 -4.70 13.54
N THR A 95 -7.16 -4.82 12.98
CA THR A 95 -7.73 -3.82 12.07
C THR A 95 -8.54 -2.74 12.79
N VAL A 96 -8.54 -2.72 14.13
CA VAL A 96 -9.34 -1.77 14.94
C VAL A 96 -9.03 -0.31 14.59
N ALA A 97 -7.76 0.09 14.50
CA ALA A 97 -7.38 1.46 14.14
C ALA A 97 -7.83 1.82 12.71
N THR A 98 -7.62 0.91 11.75
CA THR A 98 -8.06 1.07 10.37
C THR A 98 -9.58 1.23 10.27
N ASN A 99 -10.34 0.38 10.95
CA ASN A 99 -11.81 0.42 10.94
C ASN A 99 -12.34 1.67 11.65
N ALA A 100 -11.75 2.07 12.78
CA ALA A 100 -12.12 3.31 13.46
C ALA A 100 -11.89 4.54 12.57
N LEU A 101 -10.82 4.55 11.77
CA LEU A 101 -10.55 5.61 10.80
C LEU A 101 -11.56 5.61 9.64
N LEU A 102 -11.85 4.44 9.07
CA LEU A 102 -12.80 4.28 7.96
C LEU A 102 -14.24 4.60 8.36
N GLU A 103 -14.68 4.12 9.54
CA GLU A 103 -16.03 4.32 10.07
C GLU A 103 -16.21 5.65 10.81
N ARG A 104 -15.13 6.44 10.96
CA ARG A 104 -15.12 7.70 11.72
C ARG A 104 -15.60 7.52 13.17
N LYS A 105 -15.07 6.49 13.84
CA LYS A 105 -15.34 6.11 15.24
C LYS A 105 -14.10 6.21 16.12
N GLY A 106 -13.38 7.32 16.05
CA GLY A 106 -12.30 7.68 16.97
C GLY A 106 -12.76 8.56 18.12
N GLU A 107 -11.82 8.86 19.01
CA GLU A 107 -12.04 9.73 20.17
C GLU A 107 -12.05 11.21 19.75
N PRO A 108 -13.00 12.04 20.24
CA PRO A 108 -12.98 13.47 19.98
C PRO A 108 -11.65 14.12 20.41
N CYS A 109 -11.00 14.81 19.48
CA CYS A 109 -9.72 15.48 19.73
C CYS A 109 -9.75 16.96 19.30
N ALA A 110 -8.87 17.77 19.90
CA ALA A 110 -8.69 19.17 19.54
C ALA A 110 -7.35 19.40 18.82
N LEU A 111 -7.37 20.19 17.75
CA LEU A 111 -6.19 20.62 17.01
C LEU A 111 -5.74 22.01 17.49
N PHE A 112 -4.51 22.11 17.98
CA PHE A 112 -3.84 23.38 18.26
C PHE A 112 -2.94 23.73 17.08
N THR A 113 -3.15 24.89 16.47
CA THR A 113 -2.40 25.30 15.29
C THR A 113 -2.02 26.78 15.32
N THR A 114 -1.07 27.18 14.48
CA THR A 114 -0.65 28.58 14.36
C THR A 114 -1.81 29.47 13.89
N ARG A 115 -1.96 30.65 14.49
CA ARG A 115 -2.99 31.63 14.12
C ARG A 115 -2.96 31.98 12.62
N GLY A 116 -4.13 31.95 11.98
CA GLY A 116 -4.33 32.14 10.54
C GLY A 116 -4.38 30.84 9.74
N PHE A 117 -4.19 29.67 10.38
CA PHE A 117 -4.07 28.37 9.72
C PHE A 117 -5.15 27.36 10.14
N LYS A 118 -6.19 27.80 10.88
CA LYS A 118 -7.28 26.93 11.34
C LYS A 118 -7.96 26.09 10.24
N ASP A 119 -8.09 26.65 9.04
CA ASP A 119 -8.83 26.03 7.93
C ASP A 119 -7.91 25.19 7.05
N LEU A 120 -6.61 25.09 7.37
CA LEU A 120 -5.63 24.46 6.47
C LEU A 120 -5.91 22.98 6.22
N LEU A 121 -6.32 22.22 7.24
CA LEU A 121 -6.68 20.80 7.06
C LEU A 121 -8.05 20.62 6.36
N VAL A 122 -8.94 21.61 6.46
CA VAL A 122 -10.19 21.63 5.70
C VAL A 122 -9.92 21.85 4.21
N ILE A 123 -8.99 22.75 3.89
CA ILE A 123 -8.56 23.03 2.52
C ILE A 123 -7.76 21.85 1.94
N GLY A 124 -6.91 21.22 2.77
CA GLY A 124 -6.05 20.11 2.36
C GLY A 124 -5.14 20.51 1.20
N ASN A 125 -5.15 19.70 0.13
CA ASN A 125 -4.41 19.95 -1.12
C ASN A 125 -5.35 20.31 -2.30
N GLN A 126 -6.63 20.58 -2.04
CA GLN A 126 -7.67 20.85 -3.06
C GLN A 126 -7.89 19.73 -4.09
N SER A 127 -7.35 18.52 -3.86
CA SER A 127 -7.55 17.40 -4.76
C SER A 127 -9.02 16.94 -4.76
N ARG A 128 -9.49 16.49 -5.94
CA ARG A 128 -10.85 15.96 -6.12
C ARG A 128 -10.77 14.48 -6.55
N PRO A 129 -10.92 13.53 -5.61
CA PRO A 129 -10.80 12.10 -5.91
C PRO A 129 -11.78 11.63 -7.00
N ALA A 130 -13.01 12.14 -6.97
CA ALA A 130 -14.02 11.93 -7.99
C ALA A 130 -14.25 13.25 -8.76
N ILE A 131 -13.32 13.58 -9.67
CA ILE A 131 -13.31 14.87 -10.37
C ILE A 131 -14.60 15.16 -11.19
N PHE A 132 -15.31 14.09 -11.60
CA PHE A 132 -16.55 14.17 -12.37
C PHE A 132 -17.83 14.32 -11.53
N ASP A 133 -17.75 14.16 -10.20
CA ASP A 133 -18.93 14.30 -9.34
C ASP A 133 -19.36 15.77 -9.26
N LEU A 134 -20.58 16.09 -9.69
CA LEU A 134 -21.13 17.44 -9.62
C LEU A 134 -21.36 17.92 -8.17
N ALA A 135 -21.69 16.98 -7.27
CA ALA A 135 -21.91 17.23 -5.86
C ALA A 135 -20.75 16.64 -5.04
N ILE A 136 -19.68 17.43 -4.88
CA ILE A 136 -18.48 17.01 -4.17
C ILE A 136 -18.82 16.80 -2.69
N ARG A 137 -18.51 15.62 -2.17
CA ARG A 137 -18.49 15.36 -0.73
C ARG A 137 -17.07 15.54 -0.23
N VAL A 138 -16.84 16.60 0.55
CA VAL A 138 -15.55 16.81 1.21
C VAL A 138 -15.46 15.83 2.39
N PRO A 139 -14.33 15.13 2.58
CA PRO A 139 -14.15 14.26 3.74
C PRO A 139 -14.30 15.02 5.06
N ASP A 140 -14.96 14.40 6.03
CA ASP A 140 -15.06 14.96 7.38
C ASP A 140 -13.68 15.05 8.04
N GLN A 141 -13.52 16.04 8.90
CA GLN A 141 -12.30 16.24 9.68
C GLN A 141 -12.28 15.31 10.90
N LEU A 142 -11.09 14.88 11.32
CA LEU A 142 -10.95 13.99 12.49
C LEU A 142 -11.06 14.74 13.83
N TYR A 143 -10.67 16.03 13.85
CA TYR A 143 -10.77 16.86 15.05
C TYR A 143 -12.16 17.50 15.15
N THR A 144 -12.60 17.75 16.39
CA THR A 144 -13.91 18.38 16.68
C THR A 144 -13.78 19.86 17.02
N ARG A 145 -12.58 20.30 17.44
CA ARG A 145 -12.29 21.70 17.78
C ARG A 145 -10.91 22.10 17.28
N VAL A 146 -10.79 23.34 16.81
CA VAL A 146 -9.51 23.97 16.46
C VAL A 146 -9.26 25.14 17.40
N VAL A 147 -8.02 25.26 17.89
CA VAL A 147 -7.53 26.36 18.69
C VAL A 147 -6.36 27.01 17.97
N GLU A 148 -6.45 28.31 17.73
CA GLU A 148 -5.39 29.09 17.10
C GLU A 148 -4.48 29.70 18.17
N VAL A 149 -3.21 29.28 18.18
CA VAL A 149 -2.17 29.81 19.05
C VAL A 149 -1.52 31.02 18.37
N ASP A 150 -1.47 32.15 19.06
CA ASP A 150 -0.82 33.38 18.55
C ASP A 150 0.71 33.27 18.68
N GLU A 151 1.29 32.47 17.80
CA GLU A 151 2.71 32.16 17.69
C GLU A 151 3.13 32.30 16.22
N ARG A 152 4.42 32.57 15.96
CA ARG A 152 4.94 32.57 14.59
C ARG A 152 6.44 32.33 14.54
N VAL A 153 6.85 31.36 13.73
CA VAL A 153 8.23 31.09 13.35
C VAL A 153 8.36 31.14 11.82
N THR A 154 9.51 31.55 11.29
CA THR A 154 9.82 31.52 9.85
C THR A 154 11.23 30.99 9.61
N LEU A 155 11.44 30.36 8.46
CA LEU A 155 12.76 29.97 7.98
C LEU A 155 13.51 31.19 7.40
N LEU A 156 14.82 31.26 7.64
CA LEU A 156 15.73 32.21 6.98
C LEU A 156 16.46 31.49 5.84
N GLY A 157 16.66 32.16 4.70
CA GLY A 157 17.32 31.56 3.55
C GLY A 157 16.44 30.67 2.67
N ALA A 158 15.12 30.61 2.90
CA ALA A 158 14.21 29.80 2.10
C ALA A 158 14.07 30.34 0.66
N ALA A 159 14.14 29.46 -0.34
CA ALA A 159 14.06 29.83 -1.76
C ALA A 159 12.79 30.65 -2.10
N ALA A 160 11.67 30.36 -1.42
CA ALA A 160 10.40 31.05 -1.62
C ALA A 160 10.40 32.52 -1.17
N THR A 161 11.31 32.93 -0.27
CA THR A 161 11.36 34.30 0.25
C THR A 161 12.45 35.14 -0.40
N HIS A 162 13.31 34.54 -1.23
CA HIS A 162 14.53 35.16 -1.78
C HIS A 162 15.39 35.87 -0.72
N GLN A 163 15.24 35.50 0.56
CA GLN A 163 16.01 36.10 1.63
C GLN A 163 17.40 35.45 1.67
N PRO A 164 18.48 36.23 1.81
CA PRO A 164 19.80 35.67 1.99
C PRO A 164 19.88 34.85 3.28
N LEU A 165 20.85 33.92 3.34
CA LEU A 165 21.23 33.27 4.59
C LEU A 165 21.57 34.33 5.64
N PRO A 166 21.28 34.08 6.94
CA PRO A 166 21.54 35.04 7.99
C PRO A 166 23.02 35.39 8.05
N THR A 167 23.31 36.68 8.22
CA THR A 167 24.67 37.18 8.45
C THR A 167 25.18 36.73 9.82
N ALA A 168 26.52 36.75 10.01
CA ALA A 168 27.13 36.38 11.29
C ALA A 168 26.61 37.23 12.47
N GLU A 169 26.22 38.48 12.22
CA GLU A 169 25.62 39.39 13.20
C GLU A 169 24.19 38.97 13.59
N GLU A 170 23.40 38.46 12.63
CA GLU A 170 22.03 37.99 12.88
C GLU A 170 21.99 36.69 13.70
N ILE A 171 22.98 35.80 13.53
CA ILE A 171 23.08 34.53 14.26
C ILE A 171 23.24 34.74 15.78
N GLY A 172 23.66 35.92 16.23
CA GLY A 172 23.80 36.28 17.65
C GLY A 172 22.53 36.86 18.30
N GLN A 173 21.45 37.09 17.55
CA GLN A 173 20.22 37.67 18.09
C GLN A 173 19.36 36.63 18.83
N PRO A 174 18.67 37.01 19.93
CA PRO A 174 17.90 36.06 20.75
C PRO A 174 16.70 35.43 20.05
N ASP A 175 16.24 36.03 18.95
CA ASP A 175 15.11 35.53 18.16
C ASP A 175 15.56 34.79 16.89
N VAL A 176 16.87 34.61 16.68
CA VAL A 176 17.41 33.78 15.61
C VAL A 176 18.06 32.54 16.24
N VAL A 177 17.52 31.37 15.90
CA VAL A 177 17.96 30.10 16.49
C VAL A 177 18.33 29.14 15.37
N ARG A 178 19.40 28.36 15.56
CA ARG A 178 19.68 27.22 14.68
C ARG A 178 18.76 26.07 15.09
N GLY A 179 17.83 25.70 14.23
CA GLY A 179 16.87 24.63 14.47
C GLY A 179 17.50 23.24 14.33
N LEU A 180 16.74 22.20 14.71
CA LEU A 180 17.20 20.81 14.73
C LEU A 180 17.63 20.30 13.35
N SER A 181 16.97 20.77 12.28
CA SER A 181 17.29 20.41 10.89
C SER A 181 18.64 20.97 10.43
N GLY A 182 19.25 21.88 11.20
CA GLY A 182 20.43 22.65 10.82
C GLY A 182 20.10 24.01 10.19
N GLU A 183 18.85 24.23 9.78
CA GLU A 183 18.35 25.49 9.24
C GLU A 183 18.23 26.57 10.32
N TYR A 184 18.32 27.83 9.92
CA TYR A 184 18.11 28.95 10.83
C TYR A 184 16.65 29.40 10.80
N VAL A 185 16.07 29.54 11.99
CA VAL A 185 14.71 30.04 12.19
C VAL A 185 14.73 31.40 12.85
N ARG A 186 13.75 32.25 12.49
CA ARG A 186 13.45 33.49 13.19
C ARG A 186 12.12 33.38 13.92
N ILE A 187 12.15 33.63 15.23
CA ILE A 187 10.98 33.68 16.10
C ILE A 187 10.34 35.06 15.90
N MET A 188 9.23 35.09 15.16
CA MET A 188 8.48 36.33 14.91
C MET A 188 7.52 36.65 16.06
N ARG A 189 7.00 35.62 16.73
CA ARG A 189 6.11 35.73 17.88
C ARG A 189 6.15 34.49 18.76
N ARG A 190 6.25 34.69 20.08
CA ARG A 190 6.19 33.64 21.09
C ARG A 190 4.76 33.45 21.59
N PRO A 191 4.33 32.22 21.93
CA PRO A 191 2.98 31.96 22.42
C PRO A 191 2.75 32.59 23.80
N ASP A 192 1.57 33.18 24.01
CA ASP A 192 1.10 33.60 25.33
C ASP A 192 0.55 32.40 26.10
N MET A 193 1.33 31.92 27.08
CA MET A 193 0.98 30.71 27.84
C MET A 193 -0.25 30.87 28.72
N ALA A 194 -0.61 32.09 29.17
CA ALA A 194 -1.82 32.31 29.96
C ALA A 194 -3.08 32.21 29.09
N ALA A 195 -2.99 32.74 27.86
CA ALA A 195 -4.05 32.57 26.86
C ALA A 195 -4.21 31.09 26.45
N VAL A 196 -3.09 30.39 26.22
CA VAL A 196 -3.11 28.95 25.91
C VAL A 196 -3.71 28.14 27.06
N GLU A 197 -3.41 28.47 28.32
CA GLU A 197 -4.00 27.80 29.49
C GLU A 197 -5.53 27.93 29.50
N THR A 198 -6.04 29.12 29.21
CA THR A 198 -7.49 29.39 29.16
C THR A 198 -8.17 28.55 28.09
N GLU A 199 -7.57 28.47 26.89
CA GLU A 199 -8.09 27.63 25.81
C GLU A 199 -8.03 26.13 26.15
N LEU A 200 -6.94 25.65 26.75
CA LEU A 200 -6.82 24.27 27.21
C LEU A 200 -7.90 23.92 28.24
N GLN A 201 -8.19 24.81 29.19
CA GLN A 201 -9.29 24.63 30.15
C GLN A 201 -10.65 24.57 29.45
N ALA A 202 -10.88 25.42 28.45
CA ALA A 202 -12.11 25.41 27.66
C ALA A 202 -12.27 24.12 26.82
N VAL A 203 -11.17 23.56 26.31
CA VAL A 203 -11.17 22.27 25.60
C VAL A 203 -11.53 21.12 26.57
N ARG A 204 -10.97 21.10 27.79
CA ARG A 204 -11.37 20.10 28.81
C ARG A 204 -12.83 20.23 29.22
N ALA A 205 -13.32 21.47 29.38
CA ALA A 205 -14.72 21.72 29.72
C ALA A 205 -15.69 21.22 28.63
N ALA A 206 -15.24 21.14 27.38
CA ALA A 206 -15.99 20.53 26.28
C ALA A 206 -15.92 18.98 26.26
N GLY A 207 -15.26 18.35 27.23
CA GLY A 207 -15.14 16.89 27.35
C GLY A 207 -13.99 16.27 26.54
N ILE A 208 -13.17 17.07 25.86
CA ILE A 208 -12.06 16.59 25.03
C ILE A 208 -10.85 16.29 25.91
N GLN A 209 -10.31 15.07 25.81
CA GLN A 209 -9.15 14.60 26.60
C GLN A 209 -7.90 14.33 25.75
N SER A 210 -8.03 14.41 24.42
CA SER A 210 -6.96 14.14 23.45
C SER A 210 -6.61 15.39 22.63
N LEU A 211 -5.32 15.69 22.53
CA LEU A 211 -4.81 16.90 21.87
C LEU A 211 -3.81 16.58 20.77
N ALA A 212 -3.96 17.24 19.63
CA ALA A 212 -2.97 17.32 18.57
C ALA A 212 -2.41 18.74 18.50
N ILE A 213 -1.10 18.91 18.68
CA ILE A 213 -0.43 20.21 18.64
C ILE A 213 0.44 20.25 17.38
N CYS A 214 0.13 21.17 16.46
CA CYS A 214 0.75 21.28 15.13
C CYS A 214 0.98 22.75 14.76
N LEU A 215 2.17 23.26 15.04
CA LEU A 215 2.60 24.63 14.73
C LEU A 215 3.46 24.67 13.46
N LEU A 216 3.55 25.83 12.81
CA LEU A 216 4.37 26.02 11.63
C LEU A 216 5.86 25.82 11.97
N HIS A 217 6.59 25.16 11.08
CA HIS A 217 8.03 24.88 11.23
C HIS A 217 8.45 24.13 12.52
N ALA A 218 7.52 23.49 13.23
CA ALA A 218 7.81 22.74 14.46
C ALA A 218 8.81 21.58 14.28
N TYR A 219 8.96 21.06 13.06
CA TYR A 219 9.96 20.02 12.75
C TYR A 219 11.40 20.47 12.99
N THR A 220 11.68 21.77 12.81
CA THR A 220 13.01 22.35 13.06
C THR A 220 13.04 23.14 14.36
N PHE A 221 11.92 23.73 14.79
CA PHE A 221 11.79 24.46 16.05
C PHE A 221 10.59 23.96 16.88
N PRO A 222 10.74 22.87 17.65
CA PRO A 222 9.63 22.23 18.35
C PRO A 222 9.28 22.88 19.70
N ASP A 223 10.05 23.88 20.14
CA ASP A 223 10.00 24.36 21.52
C ASP A 223 8.63 24.94 21.90
N HIS A 224 7.97 25.66 21.00
CA HIS A 224 6.62 26.16 21.24
C HIS A 224 5.60 25.01 21.41
N GLU A 225 5.71 23.91 20.65
CA GLU A 225 4.83 22.75 20.84
C GLU A 225 5.10 22.07 22.18
N ARG A 226 6.38 21.93 22.58
CA ARG A 226 6.77 21.35 23.88
C ARG A 226 6.21 22.15 25.05
N MET A 227 6.29 23.49 25.00
CA MET A 227 5.73 24.37 26.03
C MET A 227 4.23 24.16 26.21
N ILE A 228 3.48 24.02 25.11
CA ILE A 228 2.03 23.77 25.14
C ILE A 228 1.75 22.36 25.69
N ALA A 229 2.52 21.35 25.25
CA ALA A 229 2.36 19.97 25.70
C ALA A 229 2.61 19.81 27.21
N GLU A 230 3.65 20.45 27.75
CA GLU A 230 3.94 20.45 29.19
C GLU A 230 2.83 21.12 30.01
N LEU A 231 2.26 22.22 29.51
CA LEU A 231 1.11 22.86 30.15
C LEU A 231 -0.13 21.96 30.11
N ALA A 232 -0.44 21.34 28.97
CA ALA A 232 -1.53 20.39 28.85
C ALA A 232 -1.36 19.18 29.79
N ALA A 233 -0.14 18.66 29.95
CA ALA A 233 0.15 17.58 30.88
C ALA A 233 -0.13 17.99 32.33
N ARG A 234 0.28 19.20 32.74
CA ARG A 234 -0.04 19.75 34.08
C ARG A 234 -1.54 19.93 34.31
N LEU A 235 -2.30 20.24 33.25
CA LEU A 235 -3.76 20.32 33.31
C LEU A 235 -4.45 18.96 33.25
N GLY A 236 -3.72 17.84 33.17
CA GLY A 236 -4.29 16.49 33.26
C GLY A 236 -4.98 15.98 32.00
N PHE A 237 -4.57 16.44 30.82
CA PHE A 237 -4.93 15.77 29.57
C PHE A 237 -4.31 14.37 29.52
N LYS A 238 -5.08 13.37 29.08
CA LYS A 238 -4.60 11.98 29.01
C LYS A 238 -3.66 11.75 27.83
N GLN A 239 -3.95 12.40 26.72
CA GLN A 239 -3.35 12.12 25.43
C GLN A 239 -2.91 13.42 24.77
N ILE A 240 -1.61 13.56 24.54
CA ILE A 240 -0.99 14.80 24.05
C ILE A 240 0.02 14.42 22.98
N PHE A 241 -0.23 14.85 21.75
CA PHE A 241 0.63 14.56 20.61
C PHE A 241 1.20 15.86 20.05
N THR A 242 2.52 15.87 19.84
CA THR A 242 3.25 16.95 19.16
C THR A 242 3.70 16.46 17.79
N SER A 243 3.97 17.40 16.89
CA SER A 243 4.14 17.11 15.47
C SER A 243 5.61 17.03 15.04
N ALA A 244 6.54 17.41 15.92
CA ALA A 244 7.97 17.49 15.67
C ALA A 244 8.60 16.17 15.17
N ALA A 245 8.75 16.03 13.84
CA ALA A 245 9.57 15.01 13.15
C ALA A 245 9.49 15.14 11.62
N VAL A 246 8.40 15.72 11.08
CA VAL A 246 8.08 15.71 9.63
C VAL A 246 8.06 17.12 9.07
N GLN A 247 8.67 17.39 7.92
CA GLN A 247 8.80 18.76 7.40
C GLN A 247 7.46 19.35 6.90
N HIS A 248 6.73 18.61 6.04
CA HIS A 248 5.51 19.09 5.37
C HIS A 248 4.32 19.25 6.32
N PHE A 249 3.72 20.44 6.37
CA PHE A 249 2.71 20.78 7.36
C PHE A 249 1.43 19.94 7.28
N VAL A 250 0.79 19.83 6.11
CA VAL A 250 -0.51 19.15 5.99
C VAL A 250 -0.41 17.65 6.32
N PRO A 251 0.53 16.87 5.73
CA PRO A 251 0.72 15.47 6.11
C PRO A 251 1.13 15.29 7.57
N ARG A 252 1.99 16.19 8.10
CA ARG A 252 2.37 16.19 9.52
C ARG A 252 1.14 16.35 10.42
N ALA A 253 0.34 17.38 10.17
CA ALA A 253 -0.82 17.69 11.00
C ALA A 253 -1.90 16.61 10.90
N HIS A 254 -2.15 16.04 9.71
CA HIS A 254 -3.01 14.86 9.57
C HIS A 254 -2.54 13.69 10.42
N SER A 255 -1.23 13.41 10.45
CA SER A 255 -0.66 12.30 11.22
C SER A 255 -0.80 12.51 12.73
N THR A 256 -0.48 13.70 13.23
CA THR A 256 -0.61 14.03 14.65
C THR A 256 -2.07 14.01 15.10
N VAL A 257 -3.00 14.48 14.25
CA VAL A 257 -4.44 14.37 14.53
C VAL A 257 -4.91 12.91 14.50
N ALA A 258 -4.41 12.10 13.56
CA ALA A 258 -4.74 10.68 13.51
C ALA A 258 -4.27 9.94 14.77
N ASP A 259 -3.08 10.24 15.29
CA ASP A 259 -2.62 9.70 16.58
C ASP A 259 -3.54 10.12 17.74
N ALA A 260 -3.92 11.41 17.79
CA ALA A 260 -4.85 11.92 18.81
C ALA A 260 -6.24 11.28 18.73
N TYR A 261 -6.69 10.93 17.52
CA TYR A 261 -8.00 10.36 17.25
C TYR A 261 -8.06 8.84 17.49
N LEU A 262 -7.00 8.11 17.13
CA LEU A 262 -6.99 6.64 17.08
C LEU A 262 -6.31 5.98 18.28
N THR A 263 -5.29 6.60 18.87
CA THR A 263 -4.55 6.00 20.00
C THR A 263 -5.46 5.68 21.20
N PRO A 264 -6.42 6.54 21.60
CA PRO A 264 -7.35 6.21 22.68
C PRO A 264 -8.19 4.96 22.41
N VAL A 265 -8.72 4.82 21.19
CA VAL A 265 -9.50 3.64 20.78
C VAL A 265 -8.69 2.36 20.86
N LEU A 266 -7.41 2.44 20.47
CA LEU A 266 -6.48 1.32 20.54
C LEU A 266 -6.23 0.93 21.99
N GLN A 267 -6.02 1.91 22.89
CA GLN A 267 -5.86 1.66 24.32
C GLN A 267 -7.10 1.02 24.95
N ASP A 268 -8.30 1.51 24.65
CA ASP A 268 -9.55 0.93 25.17
C ASP A 268 -9.74 -0.52 24.72
N TYR A 269 -9.38 -0.83 23.46
CA TYR A 269 -9.38 -2.19 22.94
C TYR A 269 -8.40 -3.10 23.71
N VAL A 270 -7.19 -2.61 23.98
CA VAL A 270 -6.17 -3.33 24.73
C VAL A 270 -6.61 -3.56 26.18
N ASP A 271 -7.14 -2.55 26.84
CA ASP A 271 -7.64 -2.65 28.21
C ASP A 271 -8.79 -3.65 28.31
N GLY A 272 -9.69 -3.66 27.33
CA GLY A 272 -10.77 -4.65 27.21
C GLY A 272 -10.25 -6.07 27.02
N PHE A 273 -9.24 -6.26 26.18
CA PHE A 273 -8.58 -7.56 25.99
C PHE A 273 -7.91 -8.05 27.28
N LEU A 274 -7.09 -7.20 27.91
CA LEU A 274 -6.38 -7.50 29.17
C LEU A 274 -7.34 -7.74 30.33
N ALA A 275 -8.50 -7.09 30.36
CA ALA A 275 -9.54 -7.34 31.36
C ALA A 275 -10.11 -8.78 31.30
N GLY A 276 -9.96 -9.46 30.16
CA GLY A 276 -10.36 -10.85 29.97
C GLY A 276 -9.44 -11.89 30.62
N PHE A 277 -8.34 -11.48 31.23
CA PHE A 277 -7.34 -12.37 31.86
C PHE A 277 -7.28 -12.18 33.38
N ALA A 278 -6.99 -13.27 34.09
CA ALA A 278 -6.72 -13.27 35.53
C ALA A 278 -5.25 -12.92 35.83
N GLY A 279 -5.00 -12.41 37.04
CA GLY A 279 -3.65 -12.12 37.54
C GLY A 279 -3.20 -10.68 37.34
N ASP A 280 -1.87 -10.47 37.35
CA ASP A 280 -1.26 -9.14 37.17
C ASP A 280 -1.31 -8.72 35.70
N LYS A 281 -2.24 -7.81 35.39
CA LYS A 281 -2.45 -7.27 34.04
C LYS A 281 -1.23 -6.54 33.51
N LYS A 282 -0.44 -5.90 34.38
CA LYS A 282 0.76 -5.17 33.97
C LYS A 282 1.84 -6.14 33.51
N ALA A 283 2.05 -7.21 34.29
CA ALA A 283 2.97 -8.28 33.91
C ALA A 283 2.56 -9.02 32.62
N LEU A 284 1.25 -9.14 32.35
CA LEU A 284 0.77 -9.67 31.07
C LEU A 284 1.03 -8.68 29.92
N ALA A 285 0.73 -7.39 30.11
CA ALA A 285 0.92 -6.36 29.09
C ALA A 285 2.37 -6.29 28.58
N GLU A 286 3.35 -6.46 29.46
CA GLU A 286 4.79 -6.55 29.11
C GLU A 286 5.13 -7.78 28.23
N ARG A 287 4.24 -8.78 28.16
CA ARG A 287 4.37 -9.98 27.31
C ARG A 287 3.50 -9.91 26.05
N VAL A 288 2.74 -8.83 25.87
CA VAL A 288 1.94 -8.61 24.66
C VAL A 288 2.68 -7.70 23.70
N LEU A 289 2.99 -8.24 22.52
CA LEU A 289 3.62 -7.52 21.43
C LEU A 289 2.58 -7.17 20.37
N PHE A 290 2.65 -5.96 19.84
CA PHE A 290 1.74 -5.44 18.85
C PHE A 290 2.46 -5.28 17.50
N MET A 291 1.84 -5.77 16.43
CA MET A 291 2.33 -5.57 15.07
C MET A 291 2.12 -4.13 14.64
N ARG A 292 3.20 -3.48 14.21
CA ARG A 292 3.14 -2.16 13.57
C ARG A 292 3.07 -2.32 12.07
N SER A 293 2.61 -1.28 11.39
CA SER A 293 2.46 -1.29 9.93
C SER A 293 3.78 -1.44 9.16
N ASP A 294 4.93 -1.25 9.82
CA ASP A 294 6.27 -1.41 9.26
C ASP A 294 6.81 -2.86 9.29
N GLY A 295 5.98 -3.81 9.71
CA GLY A 295 6.30 -5.24 9.83
C GLY A 295 7.05 -5.62 11.11
N GLY A 296 7.30 -4.66 12.00
CA GLY A 296 7.95 -4.91 13.29
C GLY A 296 6.98 -5.02 14.44
N LEU A 297 7.43 -5.68 15.50
CA LEU A 297 6.72 -5.74 16.78
C LEU A 297 7.18 -4.61 17.72
N CYS A 298 6.24 -4.01 18.44
CA CYS A 298 6.49 -3.16 19.60
C CYS A 298 5.73 -3.66 20.82
N GLU A 299 6.04 -3.12 21.99
CA GLU A 299 5.21 -3.37 23.17
C GLU A 299 3.84 -2.72 22.99
N ILE A 300 2.82 -3.35 23.57
CA ILE A 300 1.43 -2.88 23.43
C ILE A 300 1.20 -1.48 24.04
N THR A 301 2.02 -1.10 25.02
CA THR A 301 2.02 0.22 25.68
C THR A 301 2.58 1.33 24.80
N GLU A 302 3.39 1.00 23.79
CA GLU A 302 4.00 1.93 22.85
C GLU A 302 3.19 2.06 21.55
N ALA A 303 2.12 1.30 21.39
CA ALA A 303 1.31 1.28 20.18
C ALA A 303 0.63 2.65 19.96
N LYS A 304 0.97 3.30 18.85
CA LYS A 304 0.37 4.57 18.40
C LYS A 304 -0.63 4.33 17.28
N GLY A 305 -1.67 5.16 17.24
CA GLY A 305 -2.76 5.05 16.28
C GLY A 305 -2.29 5.05 14.81
N ALA A 306 -1.48 6.01 14.41
CA ALA A 306 -1.01 6.15 13.02
C ALA A 306 -0.14 4.96 12.57
N GLY A 307 0.67 4.40 13.48
CA GLY A 307 1.52 3.23 13.21
C GLY A 307 0.81 1.89 13.29
N ALA A 308 -0.48 1.86 13.66
CA ALA A 308 -1.31 0.66 13.74
C ALA A 308 -2.27 0.50 12.56
N VAL A 309 -2.48 1.56 11.77
CA VAL A 309 -3.32 1.55 10.56
C VAL A 309 -2.68 0.65 9.51
N VAL A 310 -3.38 -0.41 9.09
CA VAL A 310 -2.91 -1.44 8.13
C VAL A 310 -1.86 -2.40 8.75
N SER A 311 -1.87 -2.58 10.07
CA SER A 311 -0.96 -3.52 10.76
C SER A 311 -1.26 -5.01 10.53
N GLY A 312 -2.50 -5.39 10.24
CA GLY A 312 -2.89 -6.80 9.99
C GLY A 312 -2.16 -7.41 8.79
N PRO A 313 -2.30 -6.83 7.57
CA PRO A 313 -1.61 -7.32 6.37
C PRO A 313 -0.09 -7.40 6.50
N ALA A 314 0.53 -6.54 7.32
CA ALA A 314 1.98 -6.56 7.59
C ALA A 314 2.45 -7.91 8.14
N GLY A 315 1.62 -8.58 8.94
CA GLY A 315 1.86 -9.94 9.39
C GLY A 315 2.02 -10.94 8.24
N GLY A 316 1.14 -10.84 7.24
CA GLY A 316 1.20 -11.67 6.04
C GLY A 316 2.48 -11.44 5.25
N VAL A 317 2.92 -10.17 5.17
CA VAL A 317 4.18 -9.79 4.51
C VAL A 317 5.38 -10.46 5.16
N VAL A 318 5.50 -10.35 6.49
CA VAL A 318 6.55 -11.05 7.24
C VAL A 318 6.45 -12.56 7.04
N GLY A 319 5.22 -13.09 7.06
CA GLY A 319 4.94 -14.51 6.88
C GLY A 319 5.52 -15.05 5.58
N TYR A 320 5.15 -14.48 4.42
CA TYR A 320 5.66 -14.96 3.13
C TYR A 320 7.14 -14.62 2.94
N ALA A 321 7.61 -13.45 3.37
CA ALA A 321 9.00 -13.03 3.20
C ALA A 321 9.95 -14.00 3.91
N VAL A 322 9.69 -14.30 5.19
CA VAL A 322 10.56 -15.18 5.99
C VAL A 322 10.45 -16.65 5.57
N THR A 323 9.28 -17.11 5.11
CA THR A 323 9.08 -18.54 4.77
C THR A 323 9.48 -18.87 3.34
N SER A 324 9.42 -17.91 2.42
CA SER A 324 9.61 -18.16 0.99
C SER A 324 10.96 -17.69 0.46
N TRP A 325 11.65 -16.76 1.15
CA TRP A 325 12.92 -16.21 0.71
C TRP A 325 14.06 -17.25 0.72
N ASP A 326 14.87 -17.19 -0.33
CA ASP A 326 16.06 -18.01 -0.48
C ASP A 326 17.27 -17.10 -0.69
N VAL A 327 18.25 -17.22 0.22
CA VAL A 327 19.46 -16.39 0.22
C VAL A 327 20.44 -16.76 -0.90
N GLU A 328 20.38 -17.97 -1.43
CA GLU A 328 21.24 -18.44 -2.54
C GLU A 328 20.58 -18.13 -3.89
N GLU A 329 19.30 -18.46 -4.05
CA GLU A 329 18.55 -18.23 -5.29
C GLU A 329 18.28 -16.73 -5.51
N ARG A 330 18.12 -15.95 -4.42
CA ARG A 330 17.85 -14.50 -4.42
C ARG A 330 16.72 -14.07 -5.37
N LYS A 331 15.76 -14.97 -5.63
CA LYS A 331 14.59 -14.70 -6.47
C LYS A 331 13.60 -13.81 -5.70
N PRO A 332 13.29 -12.59 -6.15
CA PRO A 332 12.32 -11.71 -5.50
C PRO A 332 10.92 -12.35 -5.43
N ILE A 333 10.14 -11.93 -4.44
CA ILE A 333 8.86 -12.55 -4.10
C ILE A 333 7.77 -11.50 -4.03
N ILE A 334 6.65 -11.77 -4.69
CA ILE A 334 5.42 -10.97 -4.61
C ILE A 334 4.47 -11.71 -3.67
N GLY A 335 4.06 -11.07 -2.57
CA GLY A 335 3.00 -11.58 -1.71
C GLY A 335 1.62 -11.26 -2.28
N PHE A 336 0.68 -12.19 -2.17
CA PHE A 336 -0.72 -12.00 -2.60
C PHE A 336 -1.72 -12.67 -1.63
N ASP A 337 -2.54 -11.87 -0.98
CA ASP A 337 -3.69 -12.27 -0.13
C ASP A 337 -4.83 -11.25 -0.25
N MET A 338 -5.18 -10.88 -1.49
CA MET A 338 -6.04 -9.71 -1.76
C MET A 338 -5.49 -8.38 -1.25
N ASP A 339 -4.33 -8.39 -0.60
CA ASP A 339 -3.33 -7.34 -0.49
C ASP A 339 -2.06 -7.82 -1.20
N VAL A 340 -1.28 -6.89 -1.77
CA VAL A 340 -0.05 -7.21 -2.50
C VAL A 340 1.13 -6.41 -1.98
N SER A 341 2.29 -7.05 -1.95
CA SER A 341 3.56 -6.45 -1.55
C SER A 341 4.73 -7.17 -2.21
N ARG A 342 5.92 -6.56 -2.17
CA ARG A 342 7.16 -7.08 -2.76
C ARG A 342 8.24 -7.28 -1.71
N TYR A 343 9.04 -8.33 -1.86
CA TYR A 343 10.21 -8.60 -1.02
C TYR A 343 11.38 -9.14 -1.86
N ASP A 344 12.57 -8.59 -1.70
CA ASP A 344 13.79 -9.00 -2.42
C ASP A 344 15.01 -9.23 -1.50
N GLY A 345 14.72 -9.61 -0.25
CA GLY A 345 15.70 -9.71 0.83
C GLY A 345 15.63 -8.54 1.81
N HIS A 346 14.85 -7.51 1.47
CA HIS A 346 14.58 -6.35 2.31
C HIS A 346 13.09 -6.01 2.23
N TYR A 347 12.54 -5.52 3.34
CA TYR A 347 11.19 -4.98 3.37
C TYR A 347 11.16 -3.63 2.65
N GLU A 348 10.25 -3.47 1.70
CA GLU A 348 9.96 -2.15 1.13
C GLU A 348 9.07 -1.36 2.08
N HIS A 349 9.52 -0.16 2.46
CA HIS A 349 8.75 0.76 3.30
C HIS A 349 8.34 2.00 2.51
N VAL A 350 7.08 2.39 2.69
CA VAL A 350 6.54 3.70 2.33
C VAL A 350 6.37 4.53 3.61
N PHE A 351 6.51 5.85 3.48
CA PHE A 351 6.49 6.77 4.63
C PHE A 351 5.34 7.76 4.58
N GLU A 352 4.67 7.85 3.44
CA GLU A 352 3.48 8.64 3.23
C GLU A 352 2.41 7.74 2.60
N THR A 353 1.28 7.59 3.29
CA THR A 353 0.13 6.85 2.78
C THR A 353 -1.15 7.64 3.01
N SER A 354 -2.13 7.48 2.13
CA SER A 354 -3.45 8.09 2.30
C SER A 354 -4.49 7.02 2.59
N VAL A 355 -5.12 7.10 3.76
CA VAL A 355 -6.18 6.17 4.19
C VAL A 355 -7.40 6.97 4.59
N ALA A 356 -8.56 6.65 4.01
CA ALA A 356 -9.83 7.35 4.25
C ALA A 356 -9.77 8.89 4.01
N GLY A 357 -8.89 9.35 3.12
CA GLY A 357 -8.67 10.77 2.84
C GLY A 357 -7.75 11.48 3.84
N VAL A 358 -7.11 10.74 4.75
CA VAL A 358 -6.14 11.26 5.73
C VAL A 358 -4.75 10.79 5.35
N THR A 359 -3.80 11.73 5.25
CA THR A 359 -2.40 11.42 4.93
C THR A 359 -1.62 11.11 6.21
N LEU A 360 -1.05 9.91 6.29
CA LEU A 360 -0.26 9.43 7.43
C LEU A 360 1.24 9.40 7.08
N GLN A 361 2.06 9.92 7.98
CA GLN A 361 3.52 10.06 7.88
C GLN A 361 4.25 9.13 8.85
N ALA A 362 3.97 7.84 8.71
CA ALA A 362 4.56 6.78 9.50
C ALA A 362 5.19 5.74 8.56
N PRO A 363 6.30 5.08 8.96
CA PRO A 363 6.83 3.93 8.23
C PRO A 363 5.76 2.84 8.14
N GLN A 364 5.48 2.38 6.93
CA GLN A 364 4.57 1.28 6.64
C GLN A 364 5.20 0.39 5.59
N LEU A 365 4.92 -0.90 5.61
CA LEU A 365 5.27 -1.77 4.48
C LEU A 365 4.49 -1.30 3.25
N ASP A 366 5.13 -1.40 2.08
CA ASP A 366 4.49 -1.05 0.82
C ASP A 366 3.46 -2.12 0.43
N ILE A 367 2.25 -1.96 0.96
CA ILE A 367 1.12 -2.86 0.80
C ILE A 367 0.05 -2.13 0.01
N HIS A 368 -0.28 -2.65 -1.17
CA HIS A 368 -1.40 -2.16 -1.96
C HIS A 368 -2.59 -3.11 -1.79
N THR A 369 -3.69 -2.62 -1.26
CA THR A 369 -4.93 -3.40 -1.16
C THR A 369 -5.59 -3.56 -2.51
N VAL A 370 -6.02 -4.78 -2.81
CA VAL A 370 -6.78 -5.09 -4.01
C VAL A 370 -8.27 -4.86 -3.75
N ALA A 371 -8.94 -4.08 -4.61
CA ALA A 371 -10.39 -3.84 -4.52
C ALA A 371 -11.26 -5.08 -4.82
N ALA A 372 -10.65 -6.23 -5.10
CA ALA A 372 -11.27 -7.48 -5.48
C ALA A 372 -10.80 -8.61 -4.54
N GLY A 373 -11.73 -9.27 -3.84
CA GLY A 373 -11.52 -10.46 -3.01
C GLY A 373 -12.75 -11.37 -3.03
N GLY A 374 -12.77 -12.47 -2.29
CA GLY A 374 -13.89 -13.44 -2.35
C GLY A 374 -15.28 -12.83 -2.12
N GLY A 375 -15.35 -11.77 -1.30
CA GLY A 375 -16.59 -11.03 -1.05
C GLY A 375 -17.00 -10.02 -2.13
N SER A 376 -16.18 -9.75 -3.15
CA SER A 376 -16.45 -8.69 -4.13
C SER A 376 -17.70 -8.96 -4.96
N GLN A 377 -18.66 -8.03 -4.92
CA GLN A 377 -19.96 -8.17 -5.60
C GLN A 377 -19.80 -8.12 -7.11
N LEU A 378 -20.57 -8.93 -7.84
CA LEU A 378 -20.51 -9.04 -9.28
C LEU A 378 -21.60 -8.16 -9.94
N PHE A 379 -21.19 -7.32 -10.89
CA PHE A 379 -22.09 -6.42 -11.63
C PHE A 379 -21.98 -6.64 -13.14
N TYR A 380 -23.13 -6.57 -13.83
CA TYR A 380 -23.17 -6.47 -15.29
C TYR A 380 -23.84 -5.14 -15.67
N ARG A 381 -23.08 -4.20 -16.22
CA ARG A 381 -23.54 -2.85 -16.55
C ARG A 381 -23.04 -2.45 -17.94
N ASN A 382 -23.91 -1.86 -18.76
CA ASN A 382 -23.57 -1.38 -20.10
C ASN A 382 -22.90 -2.43 -21.01
N GLY A 383 -23.23 -3.72 -20.86
CA GLY A 383 -22.64 -4.80 -21.64
C GLY A 383 -21.29 -5.32 -21.12
N LEU A 384 -20.78 -4.79 -20.01
CA LEU A 384 -19.49 -5.13 -19.42
C LEU A 384 -19.65 -5.77 -18.03
N PHE A 385 -18.68 -6.62 -17.68
CA PHE A 385 -18.54 -7.29 -16.40
C PHE A 385 -17.72 -6.41 -15.44
N ASP A 386 -18.11 -6.32 -14.17
CA ASP A 386 -17.49 -5.49 -13.14
C ASP A 386 -17.61 -6.14 -11.74
N SER A 387 -16.74 -5.77 -10.78
CA SER A 387 -16.70 -6.37 -9.43
C SER A 387 -16.27 -5.39 -8.32
N ALA A 388 -17.07 -5.21 -7.25
CA ALA A 388 -16.74 -4.31 -6.12
C ALA A 388 -17.53 -4.57 -4.81
N GLY A 389 -16.91 -4.28 -3.64
CA GLY A 389 -17.56 -4.24 -2.31
C GLY A 389 -17.82 -5.61 -1.66
N ALA A 390 -17.91 -5.72 -0.33
CA ALA A 390 -17.88 -7.03 0.36
C ALA A 390 -19.05 -7.35 1.33
N HIS A 391 -19.97 -6.41 1.56
CA HIS A 391 -21.05 -6.54 2.56
C HIS A 391 -22.42 -6.74 1.89
N PRO A 392 -23.35 -7.59 2.40
CA PRO A 392 -23.32 -8.43 3.62
C PRO A 392 -22.62 -9.80 3.48
N GLY A 393 -21.90 -10.01 2.38
CA GLY A 393 -21.21 -11.26 2.05
C GLY A 393 -21.80 -11.97 0.84
N PRO A 394 -21.24 -13.11 0.41
CA PRO A 394 -21.72 -13.92 -0.71
C PRO A 394 -23.14 -14.47 -0.53
N VAL A 395 -23.81 -14.80 -1.63
CA VAL A 395 -25.11 -15.51 -1.62
C VAL A 395 -24.98 -16.83 -0.86
N CYS A 396 -23.91 -17.59 -1.15
CA CYS A 396 -23.66 -18.92 -0.58
C CYS A 396 -23.44 -18.94 0.94
N TYR A 397 -23.28 -17.78 1.61
CA TYR A 397 -23.09 -17.72 3.06
C TYR A 397 -24.40 -17.76 3.86
N ARG A 398 -25.56 -17.86 3.20
CA ARG A 398 -26.90 -17.91 3.85
C ARG A 398 -27.25 -16.63 4.64
N LYS A 399 -26.71 -15.47 4.24
CA LYS A 399 -26.92 -14.16 4.89
C LYS A 399 -27.68 -13.13 4.04
N GLY A 400 -28.28 -13.56 2.93
CA GLY A 400 -29.06 -12.68 2.04
C GLY A 400 -28.22 -11.66 1.27
N GLY A 401 -26.97 -12.00 0.95
CA GLY A 401 -26.06 -11.12 0.21
C GLY A 401 -26.13 -11.24 -1.32
N PRO A 402 -25.41 -10.37 -2.05
CA PRO A 402 -25.33 -10.38 -3.52
C PRO A 402 -24.39 -11.48 -4.03
N LEU A 403 -24.41 -11.72 -5.35
CA LEU A 403 -23.42 -12.59 -6.02
C LEU A 403 -22.02 -12.02 -5.87
N THR A 404 -21.05 -12.85 -5.50
CA THR A 404 -19.63 -12.47 -5.34
C THR A 404 -18.66 -13.42 -6.03
N ILE A 405 -17.36 -13.11 -5.97
CA ILE A 405 -16.27 -13.98 -6.44
C ILE A 405 -16.31 -15.37 -5.79
N SER A 406 -16.64 -15.48 -4.49
CA SER A 406 -16.83 -16.77 -3.82
C SER A 406 -17.97 -17.59 -4.44
N ASP A 407 -19.09 -16.94 -4.79
CA ASP A 407 -20.19 -17.62 -5.51
C ASP A 407 -19.73 -18.08 -6.89
N ALA A 408 -18.93 -17.29 -7.59
CA ALA A 408 -18.38 -17.67 -8.89
C ALA A 408 -17.45 -18.89 -8.76
N ASN A 409 -16.55 -18.91 -7.78
CA ASN A 409 -15.67 -20.06 -7.50
C ASN A 409 -16.47 -21.31 -7.12
N LEU A 410 -17.55 -21.16 -6.36
CA LEU A 410 -18.47 -22.26 -6.02
C LEU A 410 -19.15 -22.81 -7.28
N VAL A 411 -19.79 -21.95 -8.07
CA VAL A 411 -20.51 -22.37 -9.29
C VAL A 411 -19.59 -23.06 -10.27
N VAL A 412 -18.35 -22.60 -10.50
CA VAL A 412 -17.42 -23.29 -11.41
C VAL A 412 -16.81 -24.58 -10.83
N GLY A 413 -17.16 -24.97 -9.60
CA GLY A 413 -16.69 -26.19 -8.94
C GLY A 413 -15.31 -26.08 -8.27
N ARG A 414 -14.76 -24.86 -8.08
CA ARG A 414 -13.48 -24.66 -7.39
C ARG A 414 -13.61 -24.77 -5.86
N LEU A 415 -14.81 -24.67 -5.31
CA LEU A 415 -15.12 -24.84 -3.89
C LEU A 415 -16.07 -26.03 -3.70
N LEU A 416 -15.79 -26.86 -2.70
CA LEU A 416 -16.62 -28.01 -2.34
C LEU A 416 -17.33 -27.73 -1.00
N PRO A 417 -18.66 -27.60 -0.96
CA PRO A 417 -19.42 -27.33 0.26
C PRO A 417 -19.13 -28.30 1.41
N GLU A 418 -18.91 -29.58 1.12
CA GLU A 418 -18.68 -30.63 2.11
C GLU A 418 -17.30 -30.55 2.78
N ARG A 419 -16.32 -29.97 2.07
CA ARG A 419 -14.96 -29.77 2.55
C ARG A 419 -14.73 -28.38 3.14
N PHE A 420 -15.71 -27.48 3.01
CA PHE A 420 -15.67 -26.15 3.60
C PHE A 420 -16.10 -26.20 5.09
N PRO A 421 -15.50 -25.39 5.99
CA PRO A 421 -15.96 -25.31 7.37
C PRO A 421 -17.46 -25.01 7.48
N LYS A 422 -18.19 -25.86 8.19
CA LYS A 422 -19.61 -25.69 8.49
C LYS A 422 -19.78 -24.67 9.59
N ILE A 423 -19.75 -23.39 9.23
CA ILE A 423 -19.81 -22.24 10.15
C ILE A 423 -20.88 -21.23 9.72
N PHE A 424 -21.78 -21.62 8.82
CA PHE A 424 -22.84 -20.77 8.28
C PHE A 424 -24.19 -21.13 8.88
N GLY A 425 -25.20 -20.32 8.54
CA GLY A 425 -26.54 -20.46 9.07
C GLY A 425 -26.70 -19.95 10.51
N PRO A 426 -27.91 -20.00 11.08
CA PRO A 426 -28.19 -19.49 12.42
C PRO A 426 -27.50 -20.25 13.55
N GLY A 427 -27.10 -21.51 13.32
CA GLY A 427 -26.47 -22.42 14.29
C GLY A 427 -24.94 -22.55 14.20
N GLU A 428 -24.29 -21.90 13.23
CA GLU A 428 -22.86 -22.07 12.90
C GLU A 428 -22.46 -23.52 12.57
N ASP A 429 -23.33 -24.29 11.94
CA ASP A 429 -23.12 -25.70 11.63
C ASP A 429 -23.56 -26.11 10.21
N GLU A 430 -23.92 -25.14 9.38
CA GLU A 430 -24.34 -25.37 7.99
C GLU A 430 -23.20 -25.15 6.97
N PRO A 431 -23.19 -25.89 5.84
CA PRO A 431 -22.27 -25.67 4.73
C PRO A 431 -22.70 -24.49 3.85
N LEU A 432 -21.87 -24.18 2.84
CA LEU A 432 -22.21 -23.21 1.78
C LEU A 432 -23.52 -23.60 1.07
N ASP A 433 -24.27 -22.60 0.62
CA ASP A 433 -25.51 -22.77 -0.15
C ASP A 433 -25.25 -22.73 -1.66
N GLU A 434 -25.03 -23.91 -2.24
CA GLU A 434 -24.76 -24.08 -3.67
C GLU A 434 -26.00 -23.77 -4.53
N ASP A 435 -27.17 -24.24 -4.12
CA ASP A 435 -28.44 -24.03 -4.85
C ASP A 435 -28.78 -22.54 -4.97
N ALA A 436 -28.58 -21.78 -3.89
CA ALA A 436 -28.80 -20.34 -3.89
C ALA A 436 -27.84 -19.62 -4.85
N ALA A 437 -26.56 -19.99 -4.86
CA ALA A 437 -25.56 -19.40 -5.77
C ALA A 437 -25.87 -19.73 -7.24
N HIS A 438 -26.20 -20.98 -7.56
CA HIS A 438 -26.59 -21.40 -8.91
C HIS A 438 -27.83 -20.65 -9.40
N SER A 439 -28.90 -20.61 -8.60
CA SER A 439 -30.15 -19.92 -8.94
C SER A 439 -29.93 -18.43 -9.22
N ALA A 440 -29.08 -17.78 -8.42
CA ALA A 440 -28.73 -16.37 -8.62
C ALA A 440 -27.93 -16.16 -9.93
N PHE A 441 -27.00 -17.06 -10.25
CA PHE A 441 -26.23 -17.00 -11.49
C PHE A 441 -27.07 -17.30 -12.74
N GLU A 442 -28.07 -18.19 -12.68
CA GLU A 442 -29.03 -18.41 -13.76
C GLU A 442 -29.82 -17.15 -14.10
N ALA A 443 -30.28 -16.44 -13.06
CA ALA A 443 -30.97 -15.16 -13.22
C ALA A 443 -30.06 -14.08 -13.84
N LEU A 444 -28.79 -14.03 -13.43
CA LEU A 444 -27.81 -13.11 -14.01
C LEU A 444 -27.48 -13.47 -15.47
N THR A 445 -27.27 -14.74 -15.75
CA THR A 445 -26.96 -15.27 -17.09
C THR A 445 -28.09 -14.95 -18.08
N SER A 446 -29.35 -15.05 -17.63
CA SER A 446 -30.52 -14.66 -18.43
C SER A 446 -30.47 -13.17 -18.83
N LYS A 447 -30.05 -12.28 -17.92
CA LYS A 447 -29.89 -10.85 -18.21
C LYS A 447 -28.75 -10.58 -19.19
N VAL A 448 -27.61 -11.25 -19.00
CA VAL A 448 -26.44 -11.14 -19.90
C VAL A 448 -26.82 -11.59 -21.30
N ASN A 449 -27.46 -12.76 -21.43
CA ASN A 449 -27.87 -13.32 -22.72
C ASN A 449 -28.90 -12.46 -23.44
N ALA A 450 -29.84 -11.83 -22.72
CA ALA A 450 -30.76 -10.87 -23.31
C ALA A 450 -30.03 -9.66 -23.93
N ALA A 451 -28.99 -9.14 -23.27
CA ALA A 451 -28.18 -8.05 -23.80
C ALA A 451 -27.30 -8.48 -24.99
N LEU A 452 -26.70 -9.68 -24.92
CA LEU A 452 -25.89 -10.24 -26.00
C LEU A 452 -26.73 -10.49 -27.27
N LEU A 453 -27.97 -10.96 -27.12
CA LEU A 453 -28.90 -11.17 -28.23
C LEU A 453 -29.18 -9.87 -28.98
N LEU A 454 -29.39 -8.75 -28.26
CA LEU A 454 -29.59 -7.42 -28.86
C LEU A 454 -28.36 -6.95 -29.66
N GLN A 455 -27.18 -7.44 -29.31
CA GLN A 455 -25.92 -7.14 -30.00
C GLN A 455 -25.58 -8.17 -31.11
N GLY A 456 -26.45 -9.15 -31.37
CA GLY A 456 -26.22 -10.21 -32.35
C GLY A 456 -25.12 -11.20 -31.95
N ARG A 457 -24.92 -11.41 -30.64
CA ARG A 457 -23.83 -12.24 -30.08
C ARG A 457 -24.36 -13.58 -29.55
N PRO A 458 -23.52 -14.63 -29.54
CA PRO A 458 -23.94 -15.93 -29.02
C PRO A 458 -24.24 -15.87 -27.52
N ALA A 459 -25.18 -16.70 -27.08
CA ALA A 459 -25.51 -16.85 -25.66
C ALA A 459 -24.37 -17.54 -24.91
N MET A 460 -24.16 -17.13 -23.66
CA MET A 460 -23.21 -17.71 -22.73
C MET A 460 -23.92 -18.68 -21.77
N SER A 461 -23.22 -19.74 -21.36
CA SER A 461 -23.66 -20.61 -20.27
C SER A 461 -23.42 -19.98 -18.90
N VAL A 462 -24.04 -20.53 -17.85
CA VAL A 462 -23.81 -20.12 -16.46
C VAL A 462 -22.32 -20.23 -16.09
N ASP A 463 -21.68 -21.34 -16.44
CA ASP A 463 -20.24 -21.54 -16.20
C ASP A 463 -19.38 -20.47 -16.90
N GLN A 464 -19.72 -20.11 -18.15
CA GLN A 464 -19.00 -19.07 -18.90
C GLN A 464 -19.17 -17.69 -18.27
N VAL A 465 -20.37 -17.35 -17.78
CA VAL A 465 -20.63 -16.09 -17.08
C VAL A 465 -19.86 -16.04 -15.76
N ALA A 466 -19.94 -17.09 -14.94
CA ALA A 466 -19.22 -17.18 -13.67
C ALA A 466 -17.69 -17.11 -13.87
N TYR A 467 -17.15 -17.87 -14.82
CA TYR A 467 -15.73 -17.83 -15.15
C TYR A 467 -15.29 -16.48 -15.76
N GLY A 468 -16.16 -15.81 -16.52
CA GLY A 468 -15.91 -14.46 -17.05
C GLY A 468 -15.68 -13.44 -15.92
N PHE A 469 -16.47 -13.50 -14.85
CA PHE A 469 -16.23 -12.68 -13.65
C PHE A 469 -14.91 -13.01 -12.96
N LEU A 470 -14.53 -14.30 -12.87
CA LEU A 470 -13.22 -14.69 -12.34
C LEU A 470 -12.07 -14.10 -13.17
N CYS A 471 -12.21 -14.04 -14.51
CA CYS A 471 -11.20 -13.43 -15.39
C CYS A 471 -11.04 -11.94 -15.13
N VAL A 472 -12.15 -11.20 -15.02
CA VAL A 472 -12.14 -9.76 -14.71
C VAL A 472 -11.56 -9.50 -13.31
N ALA A 473 -11.93 -10.34 -12.33
CA ALA A 473 -11.38 -10.27 -10.98
C ALA A 473 -9.86 -10.50 -10.98
N ASN A 474 -9.37 -11.52 -11.67
CA ASN A 474 -7.94 -11.83 -11.77
C ASN A 474 -7.15 -10.68 -12.43
N GLU A 475 -7.65 -10.09 -13.51
CA GLU A 475 -7.00 -8.95 -14.15
C GLU A 475 -7.02 -7.71 -13.23
N THR A 476 -8.11 -7.49 -12.50
CA THR A 476 -8.19 -6.43 -11.48
C THR A 476 -7.17 -6.66 -10.36
N MET A 477 -6.96 -7.90 -9.93
CA MET A 477 -5.95 -8.29 -8.96
C MET A 477 -4.51 -8.11 -9.47
N CYS A 478 -4.28 -8.20 -10.79
CA CYS A 478 -2.95 -7.99 -11.39
C CYS A 478 -2.52 -6.52 -11.41
N ARG A 479 -3.46 -5.56 -11.47
CA ARG A 479 -3.15 -4.12 -11.55
C ARG A 479 -2.25 -3.62 -10.40
N PRO A 480 -2.59 -3.84 -9.12
CA PRO A 480 -1.72 -3.38 -8.03
C PRO A 480 -0.38 -4.13 -7.99
N ILE A 481 -0.30 -5.38 -8.48
CA ILE A 481 0.96 -6.10 -8.61
C ILE A 481 1.89 -5.41 -9.61
N ARG A 482 1.37 -5.00 -10.78
CA ARG A 482 2.14 -4.23 -11.78
C ARG A 482 2.55 -2.85 -11.24
N ALA A 483 1.72 -2.21 -10.42
CA ALA A 483 2.06 -0.95 -9.76
C ALA A 483 3.22 -1.10 -8.76
N LEU A 484 3.30 -2.22 -8.02
CA LEU A 484 4.40 -2.51 -7.10
C LEU A 484 5.68 -2.98 -7.80
N THR A 485 5.57 -3.50 -9.03
CA THR A 485 6.69 -4.13 -9.74
C THR A 485 7.10 -3.30 -10.97
N GLU A 486 6.37 -3.43 -12.06
CA GLU A 486 6.70 -2.85 -13.36
C GLU A 486 6.80 -1.33 -13.30
N ALA A 487 5.93 -0.65 -12.54
CA ALA A 487 5.98 0.81 -12.38
C ALA A 487 7.21 1.31 -11.59
N LYS A 488 7.93 0.41 -10.92
CA LYS A 488 9.22 0.68 -10.26
C LYS A 488 10.41 0.07 -11.01
N GLY A 489 10.21 -0.38 -12.25
CA GLY A 489 11.25 -0.99 -13.08
C GLY A 489 11.58 -2.44 -12.76
N HIS A 490 10.68 -3.16 -12.06
CA HIS A 490 10.86 -4.58 -11.75
C HIS A 490 9.96 -5.45 -12.63
N PRO A 491 10.49 -6.33 -13.49
CA PRO A 491 9.67 -7.22 -14.29
C PRO A 491 8.96 -8.26 -13.40
N ALA A 492 7.63 -8.34 -13.48
CA ALA A 492 6.85 -9.28 -12.67
C ALA A 492 7.30 -10.74 -12.87
N SER A 493 7.63 -11.12 -14.11
CA SER A 493 8.11 -12.45 -14.49
C SER A 493 9.40 -12.91 -13.81
N ALA A 494 10.22 -11.99 -13.31
CA ALA A 494 11.42 -12.33 -12.53
C ALA A 494 11.12 -12.78 -11.10
N HIS A 495 9.87 -12.64 -10.63
CA HIS A 495 9.48 -12.93 -9.26
C HIS A 495 8.91 -14.34 -9.11
N ALA A 496 8.85 -14.83 -7.87
CA ALA A 496 7.93 -15.88 -7.47
C ALA A 496 6.69 -15.25 -6.82
N LEU A 497 5.52 -15.86 -7.02
CA LEU A 497 4.26 -15.38 -6.43
C LEU A 497 3.95 -16.19 -5.17
N ALA A 498 4.07 -15.59 -3.99
CA ALA A 498 3.66 -16.20 -2.73
C ALA A 498 2.17 -15.91 -2.47
N CYS A 499 1.31 -16.89 -2.72
CA CYS A 499 -0.13 -16.77 -2.51
C CYS A 499 -0.51 -17.26 -1.12
N PHE A 500 -1.32 -16.49 -0.41
CA PHE A 500 -1.86 -16.84 0.89
C PHE A 500 -3.32 -16.35 1.04
N GLY A 501 -3.88 -16.49 2.23
CA GLY A 501 -5.31 -16.29 2.46
C GLY A 501 -6.18 -17.48 2.09
N GLY A 502 -7.47 -17.39 2.42
CA GLY A 502 -8.46 -18.44 2.13
C GLY A 502 -8.76 -18.60 0.63
N ALA A 503 -8.61 -17.51 -0.14
CA ALA A 503 -8.92 -17.48 -1.58
C ALA A 503 -7.68 -17.45 -2.49
N GLY A 504 -6.47 -17.16 -1.98
CA GLY A 504 -5.28 -16.99 -2.82
C GLY A 504 -4.97 -18.20 -3.71
N GLY A 505 -5.08 -19.41 -3.17
CA GLY A 505 -4.87 -20.66 -3.92
C GLY A 505 -5.88 -20.92 -5.05
N GLN A 506 -7.03 -20.25 -5.04
CA GLN A 506 -8.06 -20.38 -6.08
C GLN A 506 -7.73 -19.54 -7.32
N HIS A 507 -6.95 -18.46 -7.16
CA HIS A 507 -6.62 -17.50 -8.20
C HIS A 507 -5.14 -17.55 -8.63
N ALA A 508 -4.29 -18.18 -7.82
CA ALA A 508 -2.85 -18.33 -7.98
C ALA A 508 -2.36 -18.58 -9.42
N CYS A 509 -2.81 -19.67 -10.06
CA CYS A 509 -2.36 -20.05 -11.41
C CYS A 509 -2.73 -18.99 -12.46
N ALA A 510 -3.93 -18.44 -12.39
CA ALA A 510 -4.44 -17.46 -13.37
C ALA A 510 -3.73 -16.11 -13.25
N ILE A 511 -3.47 -15.64 -12.03
CA ILE A 511 -2.70 -14.42 -11.76
C ILE A 511 -1.26 -14.60 -12.23
N ALA A 512 -0.62 -15.72 -11.86
CA ALA A 512 0.75 -16.01 -12.26
C ALA A 512 0.90 -16.03 -13.79
N ARG A 513 -0.03 -16.69 -14.51
CA ARG A 513 -0.05 -16.70 -15.98
C ARG A 513 -0.26 -15.31 -16.59
N SER A 514 -1.05 -14.45 -15.95
CA SER A 514 -1.32 -13.09 -16.43
C SER A 514 -0.15 -12.12 -16.25
N LEU A 515 0.81 -12.49 -15.40
CA LEU A 515 2.00 -11.72 -15.04
C LEU A 515 3.30 -12.39 -15.53
N ASP A 516 3.19 -13.46 -16.33
CA ASP A 516 4.32 -14.27 -16.81
C ASP A 516 5.21 -14.81 -15.67
N ILE A 517 4.61 -15.12 -14.52
CA ILE A 517 5.28 -15.73 -13.37
C ILE A 517 5.18 -17.25 -13.48
N ASN A 518 6.34 -17.93 -13.46
CA ASN A 518 6.42 -19.39 -13.60
C ASN A 518 6.33 -20.17 -12.28
N THR A 519 6.50 -19.50 -11.14
CA THR A 519 6.58 -20.14 -9.82
C THR A 519 5.58 -19.51 -8.86
N VAL A 520 4.71 -20.33 -8.27
CA VAL A 520 3.83 -19.92 -7.16
C VAL A 520 4.18 -20.70 -5.90
N ILE A 521 4.23 -20.02 -4.77
CA ILE A 521 4.53 -20.60 -3.46
C ILE A 521 3.30 -20.45 -2.59
N LEU A 522 2.81 -21.53 -2.00
CA LEU A 522 1.77 -21.48 -0.97
C LEU A 522 2.29 -22.14 0.30
N HIS A 523 2.30 -21.40 1.40
CA HIS A 523 2.60 -21.99 2.71
C HIS A 523 1.45 -22.89 3.16
N ARG A 524 1.70 -23.99 3.88
CA ARG A 524 0.62 -24.86 4.42
C ARG A 524 -0.39 -24.13 5.29
N TYR A 525 0.06 -23.08 5.96
CA TYR A 525 -0.75 -22.20 6.79
C TYR A 525 -1.21 -20.94 6.02
N ALA A 526 -1.30 -20.99 4.69
CA ALA A 526 -1.71 -19.88 3.82
C ALA A 526 -2.92 -19.12 4.36
N SER A 527 -3.96 -19.83 4.76
CA SER A 527 -5.22 -19.26 5.29
C SER A 527 -5.11 -18.47 6.60
N VAL A 528 -4.00 -18.63 7.34
CA VAL A 528 -3.70 -17.97 8.63
C VAL A 528 -2.28 -17.40 8.62
N LEU A 529 -1.72 -17.15 7.42
CA LEU A 529 -0.31 -16.81 7.25
C LEU A 529 0.02 -15.48 7.92
N SER A 530 -0.93 -14.55 8.01
CA SER A 530 -0.75 -13.30 8.74
C SER A 530 -0.46 -13.55 10.20
N ALA A 531 -1.33 -14.28 10.92
CA ALA A 531 -1.09 -14.68 12.30
C ALA A 531 0.20 -15.51 12.46
N PHE A 532 0.52 -16.39 11.51
CA PHE A 532 1.79 -17.12 11.52
C PHE A 532 3.00 -16.20 11.35
N GLY A 533 2.93 -15.21 10.47
CA GLY A 533 3.99 -14.23 10.24
C GLY A 533 4.22 -13.32 11.44
N LEU A 534 3.18 -12.98 12.22
CA LEU A 534 3.35 -12.34 13.54
C LEU A 534 4.25 -13.16 14.46
N SER A 535 4.15 -14.49 14.44
CA SER A 535 5.00 -15.37 15.24
C SER A 535 6.47 -15.39 14.79
N LEU A 536 6.75 -14.93 13.57
CA LEU A 536 8.09 -14.84 12.99
C LEU A 536 8.68 -13.44 13.04
N ALA A 537 7.85 -12.41 13.23
CA ALA A 537 8.27 -11.03 13.25
C ALA A 537 9.28 -10.73 14.37
N ASP A 538 10.19 -9.82 14.06
CA ASP A 538 11.21 -9.31 14.98
C ASP A 538 10.71 -8.04 15.68
N VAL A 539 11.32 -7.73 16.82
CA VAL A 539 11.08 -6.48 17.54
C VAL A 539 11.96 -5.42 16.90
N VAL A 540 11.39 -4.26 16.57
CA VAL A 540 12.16 -3.21 15.90
C VAL A 540 12.00 -1.87 16.60
N HIS A 541 13.04 -1.06 16.55
CA HIS A 541 13.06 0.30 17.06
C HIS A 541 13.60 1.24 15.99
N ASP A 542 12.93 2.38 15.81
CA ASP A 542 13.23 3.35 14.77
C ASP A 542 13.43 4.72 15.40
N GLU A 543 14.54 5.36 15.05
CA GLU A 543 14.83 6.76 15.40
C GLU A 543 15.02 7.55 14.11
N ARG A 544 14.52 8.78 14.08
CA ARG A 544 14.66 9.69 12.93
C ARG A 544 14.93 11.11 13.37
N GLU A 545 15.68 11.84 12.57
CA GLU A 545 16.02 13.23 12.81
C GLU A 545 16.04 14.00 11.47
N PRO A 546 15.39 15.17 11.37
CA PRO A 546 15.49 16.01 10.19
C PRO A 546 16.92 16.51 10.00
N PHE A 547 17.38 16.55 8.75
CA PHE A 547 18.73 16.97 8.42
C PHE A 547 18.74 17.60 7.03
N ALA A 548 18.78 18.93 6.94
CA ALA A 548 18.73 19.65 5.68
C ALA A 548 20.15 19.99 5.21
N ALA A 549 20.70 19.20 4.28
CA ALA A 549 22.03 19.44 3.74
C ALA A 549 22.18 18.93 2.30
N THR A 550 23.16 19.47 1.57
CA THR A 550 23.57 18.93 0.26
C THR A 550 24.55 17.78 0.46
N LEU A 551 24.22 16.61 -0.12
CA LEU A 551 25.06 15.42 -0.05
C LEU A 551 26.41 15.70 -0.71
N SER A 552 27.48 15.62 0.08
CA SER A 552 28.84 15.92 -0.35
C SER A 552 29.85 15.34 0.65
N ASP A 553 31.11 15.22 0.23
CA ASP A 553 32.19 14.71 1.07
C ASP A 553 32.42 15.54 2.35
N THR A 554 32.07 16.84 2.32
CA THR A 554 32.21 17.74 3.47
C THR A 554 31.17 17.48 4.56
N VAL A 555 29.97 17.04 4.19
CA VAL A 555 28.86 16.76 5.11
C VAL A 555 28.88 15.32 5.64
N MET A 556 29.55 14.41 4.91
CA MET A 556 29.61 12.98 5.25
C MET A 556 30.09 12.67 6.68
N PRO A 557 31.09 13.37 7.27
CA PRO A 557 31.49 13.13 8.66
C PRO A 557 30.38 13.45 9.68
N GLU A 558 29.64 14.55 9.47
CA GLU A 558 28.52 14.93 10.34
C GLU A 558 27.37 13.92 10.23
N LEU A 559 27.04 13.49 9.00
CA LEU A 559 26.05 12.44 8.74
C LEU A 559 26.38 11.13 9.46
N LYS A 560 27.65 10.67 9.37
CA LYS A 560 28.12 9.49 10.09
C LYS A 560 27.98 9.65 11.61
N GLN A 561 28.36 10.80 12.15
CA GLN A 561 28.26 11.06 13.59
C GLN A 561 26.81 11.04 14.09
N ARG A 562 25.90 11.74 13.38
CA ARG A 562 24.47 11.75 13.74
C ARG A 562 23.85 10.35 13.61
N SER A 563 24.19 9.62 12.55
CA SER A 563 23.70 8.25 12.34
C SER A 563 24.14 7.32 13.49
N GLU A 564 25.39 7.42 13.96
CA GLU A 564 25.88 6.59 15.08
C GLU A 564 25.21 6.94 16.41
N LEU A 565 24.88 8.22 16.64
CA LEU A 565 24.12 8.65 17.82
C LEU A 565 22.71 8.04 17.82
N LEU A 566 22.02 8.08 16.68
CA LEU A 566 20.70 7.46 16.52
C LEU A 566 20.79 5.92 16.65
N ALA A 567 21.82 5.31 16.07
CA ALA A 567 22.06 3.87 16.19
C ALA A 567 22.28 3.43 17.64
N THR A 568 23.03 4.22 18.42
CA THR A 568 23.25 3.95 19.84
C THR A 568 21.94 3.99 20.62
N ARG A 569 21.11 5.02 20.42
CA ARG A 569 19.78 5.10 21.05
C ARG A 569 18.89 3.91 20.70
N CYS A 570 18.88 3.50 19.43
CA CYS A 570 18.10 2.33 19.00
C CYS A 570 18.59 1.03 19.65
N ARG A 571 19.90 0.81 19.72
CA ARG A 571 20.49 -0.37 20.36
C ARG A 571 20.19 -0.39 21.86
N ASP A 572 20.31 0.75 22.54
CA ASP A 572 20.05 0.85 23.98
C ASP A 572 18.57 0.55 24.30
N ALA A 573 17.64 1.04 23.47
CA ALA A 573 16.21 0.73 23.60
C ALA A 573 15.94 -0.78 23.50
N LEU A 574 16.56 -1.48 22.53
CA LEU A 574 16.38 -2.93 22.38
C LEU A 574 17.13 -3.74 23.46
N LYS A 575 18.27 -3.26 23.95
CA LYS A 575 18.99 -3.89 25.08
C LYS A 575 18.17 -3.87 26.37
N GLN A 576 17.49 -2.76 26.65
CA GLN A 576 16.57 -2.66 27.79
C GLN A 576 15.43 -3.69 27.72
N ARG A 577 15.09 -4.17 26.51
CA ARG A 577 14.10 -5.22 26.26
C ARG A 577 14.68 -6.65 26.28
N GLY A 578 15.94 -6.82 26.67
CA GLY A 578 16.58 -8.13 26.85
C GLY A 578 17.21 -8.74 25.59
N PHE A 579 17.43 -7.94 24.53
CA PHE A 579 18.21 -8.38 23.37
C PHE A 579 19.71 -8.21 23.61
N GLY A 580 20.49 -9.27 23.34
CA GLY A 580 21.95 -9.25 23.39
C GLY A 580 22.55 -8.71 22.08
N ASP A 581 23.81 -8.25 22.12
CA ASP A 581 24.50 -7.68 20.96
C ASP A 581 24.56 -8.63 19.74
N ASP A 582 24.57 -9.93 19.98
CA ASP A 582 24.55 -10.99 18.96
C ASP A 582 23.21 -11.08 18.18
N ARG A 583 22.15 -10.49 18.71
CA ARG A 583 20.80 -10.48 18.14
C ARG A 583 20.35 -9.11 17.65
N LEU A 584 21.25 -8.13 17.63
CA LEU A 584 20.96 -6.77 17.20
C LEU A 584 21.57 -6.49 15.82
N GLU A 585 20.75 -5.95 14.94
CA GLU A 585 21.18 -5.44 13.63
C GLU A 585 20.72 -3.99 13.48
N THR A 586 21.59 -3.10 13.00
CA THR A 586 21.25 -1.69 12.76
C THR A 586 21.44 -1.33 11.29
N ARG A 587 20.49 -0.58 10.73
CA ARG A 587 20.55 -0.07 9.35
C ARG A 587 20.29 1.42 9.31
N VAL A 588 21.08 2.12 8.50
CA VAL A 588 20.97 3.57 8.27
C VAL A 588 20.23 3.81 6.95
N TYR A 589 19.35 4.79 6.97
CA TYR A 589 18.58 5.25 5.83
C TYR A 589 18.73 6.77 5.70
N LEU A 590 18.98 7.24 4.48
CA LEU A 590 18.98 8.66 4.14
C LEU A 590 17.80 8.94 3.22
N ASN A 591 17.01 9.97 3.54
CA ASN A 591 15.95 10.43 2.65
C ASN A 591 16.52 11.45 1.66
N LEU A 592 16.63 11.07 0.39
CA LEU A 592 17.38 11.78 -0.63
C LEU A 592 16.50 12.25 -1.78
N ARG A 593 16.77 13.45 -2.30
CA ARG A 593 16.10 13.99 -3.49
C ARG A 593 17.01 14.90 -4.29
N TYR A 594 16.68 15.12 -5.56
CA TYR A 594 17.34 16.17 -6.35
C TYR A 594 16.90 17.56 -5.91
N HIS A 595 17.81 18.53 -6.01
CA HIS A 595 17.50 19.92 -5.72
C HIS A 595 16.37 20.43 -6.63
N GLY A 596 15.38 21.08 -6.00
CA GLY A 596 14.18 21.56 -6.68
C GLY A 596 13.17 20.47 -7.05
N THR A 597 13.45 19.19 -6.80
CA THR A 597 12.42 18.15 -6.77
C THR A 597 11.93 17.98 -5.33
N ASP A 598 10.76 17.37 -5.20
CA ASP A 598 10.05 17.20 -3.94
C ASP A 598 9.81 15.72 -3.61
N THR A 599 10.18 14.83 -4.53
CA THR A 599 10.08 13.38 -4.35
C THR A 599 11.37 12.91 -3.73
N ALA A 600 11.29 12.62 -2.44
CA ALA A 600 12.37 12.02 -1.68
C ALA A 600 12.28 10.50 -1.72
N MET A 601 13.44 9.87 -1.85
CA MET A 601 13.60 8.42 -1.89
C MET A 601 14.41 8.02 -0.66
N MET A 602 13.90 7.08 0.12
CA MET A 602 14.63 6.55 1.25
C MET A 602 15.66 5.52 0.75
N ILE A 603 16.94 5.87 0.85
CA ILE A 603 18.06 5.08 0.36
C ILE A 603 18.79 4.44 1.53
N THR A 604 19.20 3.18 1.35
CA THR A 604 20.06 2.44 2.28
C THR A 604 21.17 1.75 1.47
N THR A 605 22.38 1.69 2.03
CA THR A 605 23.54 1.02 1.45
C THR A 605 24.55 0.61 2.54
N ASP A 606 25.31 -0.46 2.28
CA ASP A 606 26.32 -0.99 3.20
C ASP A 606 27.68 -0.28 3.05
N ASP A 607 27.97 0.30 1.88
CA ASP A 607 29.26 0.89 1.51
C ASP A 607 29.35 2.42 1.73
N TRP A 608 28.25 3.03 2.20
CA TRP A 608 28.08 4.49 2.35
C TRP A 608 28.11 5.31 1.05
N ASP A 609 28.07 4.67 -0.13
CA ASP A 609 27.94 5.36 -1.42
C ASP A 609 26.47 5.65 -1.75
N TYR A 610 25.89 6.56 -0.96
CA TYR A 610 24.48 6.95 -1.07
C TYR A 610 24.15 7.65 -2.39
N LEU A 611 25.11 8.38 -2.99
CA LEU A 611 24.89 9.09 -4.25
C LEU A 611 24.69 8.10 -5.38
N LYS A 612 25.63 7.16 -5.55
CA LYS A 612 25.52 6.13 -6.58
C LYS A 612 24.26 5.29 -6.39
N ARG A 613 23.96 4.89 -5.15
CA ARG A 613 22.77 4.09 -4.87
C ARG A 613 21.48 4.86 -5.19
N PHE A 614 21.42 6.16 -4.89
CA PHE A 614 20.30 7.02 -5.25
C PHE A 614 20.10 7.10 -6.76
N GLU A 615 21.18 7.30 -7.53
CA GLU A 615 21.12 7.35 -9.00
C GLU A 615 20.68 6.03 -9.62
N GLU A 616 21.17 4.89 -9.13
CA GLU A 616 20.72 3.56 -9.56
C GLU A 616 19.23 3.34 -9.31
N VAL A 617 18.74 3.77 -8.14
CA VAL A 617 17.33 3.65 -7.77
C VAL A 617 16.46 4.59 -8.61
N HIS A 618 16.88 5.84 -8.80
CA HIS A 618 16.17 6.82 -9.62
C HIS A 618 16.11 6.41 -11.10
N GLN A 619 17.21 5.90 -11.65
CA GLN A 619 17.26 5.36 -13.01
C GLN A 619 16.34 4.16 -13.19
N ARG A 620 16.24 3.29 -12.17
CA ARG A 620 15.34 2.12 -12.22
C ARG A 620 13.87 2.51 -12.13
N GLU A 621 13.49 3.39 -11.19
CA GLU A 621 12.09 3.76 -10.96
C GLU A 621 11.55 4.70 -12.04
N PHE A 622 12.36 5.66 -12.50
CA PHE A 622 11.89 6.72 -13.41
C PHE A 622 12.49 6.66 -14.81
N GLY A 623 13.53 5.85 -15.04
CA GLY A 623 14.17 5.70 -16.36
C GLY A 623 15.19 6.77 -16.73
N PHE A 624 15.50 7.72 -15.85
CA PHE A 624 16.50 8.78 -16.07
C PHE A 624 17.18 9.22 -14.76
N THR A 625 18.23 10.04 -14.84
CA THR A 625 18.86 10.75 -13.72
C THR A 625 19.01 12.24 -14.03
N LEU A 626 19.33 13.07 -13.02
CA LEU A 626 19.50 14.52 -13.16
C LEU A 626 20.93 14.94 -12.74
N PRO A 627 21.95 14.67 -13.56
CA PRO A 627 23.37 14.83 -13.17
C PRO A 627 23.74 16.28 -12.85
N ASP A 628 23.07 17.27 -13.45
CA ASP A 628 23.34 18.70 -13.23
C ASP A 628 22.71 19.25 -11.94
N ARG A 629 22.01 18.42 -11.16
CA ARG A 629 21.34 18.83 -9.91
C ARG A 629 21.98 18.20 -8.70
N ALA A 630 22.24 19.03 -7.69
CA ALA A 630 22.72 18.56 -6.40
C ALA A 630 21.69 17.64 -5.72
N VAL A 631 22.15 16.64 -4.98
CA VAL A 631 21.30 15.77 -4.16
C VAL A 631 21.24 16.33 -2.74
N LEU A 632 20.02 16.46 -2.20
CA LEU A 632 19.73 16.92 -0.86
C LEU A 632 19.39 15.74 0.03
N VAL A 633 19.83 15.82 1.29
CA VAL A 633 19.36 15.00 2.40
C VAL A 633 18.28 15.80 3.11
N ASP A 634 17.13 15.17 3.38
CA ASP A 634 16.04 15.80 4.14
C ASP A 634 15.96 15.29 5.60
N ASP A 635 16.28 14.02 5.83
CA ASP A 635 16.33 13.37 7.14
C ASP A 635 17.23 12.14 7.18
N VAL A 636 17.65 11.78 8.40
CA VAL A 636 18.41 10.57 8.72
C VAL A 636 17.53 9.69 9.60
N ARG A 637 17.37 8.43 9.19
CA ARG A 637 16.66 7.39 9.95
C ARG A 637 17.59 6.24 10.26
N VAL A 638 17.51 5.72 11.48
CA VAL A 638 18.17 4.48 11.88
C VAL A 638 17.14 3.51 12.40
N ARG A 639 17.20 2.27 11.91
CA ARG A 639 16.37 1.17 12.39
C ARG A 639 17.24 0.12 13.04
N ALA A 640 16.92 -0.27 14.26
CA ALA A 640 17.47 -1.46 14.90
C ALA A 640 16.45 -2.60 14.91
N VAL A 641 16.93 -3.81 14.69
CA VAL A 641 16.15 -5.05 14.67
C VAL A 641 16.70 -5.98 15.75
N GLY A 642 15.83 -6.38 16.68
CA GLY A 642 16.07 -7.40 17.69
C GLY A 642 15.54 -8.75 17.22
N ARG A 643 16.44 -9.65 16.82
CA ARG A 643 16.09 -10.96 16.26
C ARG A 643 15.46 -11.86 17.32
N THR A 644 14.25 -12.32 17.07
CA THR A 644 13.46 -13.10 18.04
C THR A 644 13.53 -14.61 17.80
N SER A 645 13.89 -15.05 16.59
CA SER A 645 14.09 -16.46 16.25
C SER A 645 15.45 -16.69 15.59
N ALA A 646 16.22 -17.66 16.10
CA ALA A 646 17.55 -18.01 15.60
C ALA A 646 17.56 -19.25 14.68
N THR A 647 16.40 -19.84 14.37
CA THR A 647 16.33 -21.06 13.55
C THR A 647 16.41 -20.75 12.06
N ALA A 648 17.51 -21.15 11.43
CA ALA A 648 17.64 -21.21 9.98
C ALA A 648 16.53 -22.12 9.42
N ARG A 649 15.65 -21.56 8.57
CA ARG A 649 14.63 -22.33 7.85
C ARG A 649 15.14 -22.65 6.45
N THR A 650 14.77 -23.82 5.95
CA THR A 650 15.04 -24.21 4.57
C THR A 650 13.98 -23.59 3.66
N SER A 651 14.39 -22.83 2.66
CA SER A 651 13.51 -22.22 1.67
C SER A 651 12.72 -23.29 0.86
N PRO A 652 11.58 -22.94 0.24
CA PRO A 652 10.87 -23.86 -0.66
C PRO A 652 11.71 -24.28 -1.87
N PHE A 653 12.60 -23.41 -2.38
CA PHE A 653 13.48 -23.73 -3.50
C PHE A 653 14.53 -24.78 -3.13
N MET A 654 15.15 -24.65 -1.95
CA MET A 654 16.10 -25.64 -1.44
C MET A 654 15.41 -26.97 -1.12
N GLN A 655 14.22 -26.93 -0.51
CA GLN A 655 13.43 -28.14 -0.27
C GLN A 655 13.09 -28.85 -1.60
N ALA A 656 12.67 -28.10 -2.63
CA ALA A 656 12.36 -28.67 -3.94
C ALA A 656 13.55 -29.38 -4.59
N LYS A 657 14.79 -28.90 -4.38
CA LYS A 657 16.03 -29.54 -4.86
C LYS A 657 16.39 -30.81 -4.06
N GLN A 658 15.89 -30.97 -2.84
CA GLN A 658 16.25 -32.06 -1.92
C GLN A 658 15.24 -33.20 -1.89
N VAL A 659 13.98 -32.96 -2.26
CA VAL A 659 12.93 -33.98 -2.25
C VAL A 659 13.03 -34.90 -3.46
N THR A 660 12.78 -36.19 -3.23
CA THR A 660 12.59 -37.16 -4.31
C THR A 660 11.14 -37.12 -4.77
N GLU A 661 10.90 -37.03 -6.08
CA GLU A 661 9.54 -36.97 -6.60
C GLU A 661 8.77 -38.29 -6.41
N VAL A 662 7.51 -38.16 -5.99
CA VAL A 662 6.58 -39.27 -5.78
C VAL A 662 5.27 -39.01 -6.54
N SER A 663 4.63 -40.07 -7.04
CA SER A 663 3.30 -39.97 -7.64
C SER A 663 2.21 -39.73 -6.57
N PRO A 664 1.14 -38.98 -6.89
CA PRO A 664 0.13 -38.57 -5.90
C PRO A 664 -0.81 -39.66 -5.39
N GLY A 665 -0.66 -40.90 -5.84
CA GLY A 665 -1.57 -42.00 -5.47
C GLY A 665 -2.98 -41.81 -6.03
N ALA A 666 -3.93 -42.55 -5.47
CA ALA A 666 -5.35 -42.41 -5.82
C ALA A 666 -5.94 -41.12 -5.22
N PRO A 667 -6.80 -40.39 -5.94
CA PRO A 667 -7.49 -39.23 -5.39
C PRO A 667 -8.50 -39.64 -4.31
N ASP A 668 -8.82 -38.71 -3.40
CA ASP A 668 -9.83 -38.93 -2.37
C ASP A 668 -11.24 -39.02 -2.99
N GLU A 669 -11.49 -38.17 -3.99
CA GLU A 669 -12.74 -38.08 -4.73
C GLU A 669 -12.51 -37.41 -6.10
N MET A 670 -13.52 -37.48 -6.96
CA MET A 670 -13.55 -36.78 -8.25
C MET A 670 -14.70 -35.76 -8.21
N THR A 671 -14.49 -34.58 -8.79
CA THR A 671 -15.52 -33.54 -8.89
C THR A 671 -15.46 -32.83 -10.24
N ALA A 672 -16.57 -32.26 -10.71
CA ALA A 672 -16.63 -31.58 -12.00
C ALA A 672 -16.26 -30.10 -11.86
N VAL A 673 -15.12 -29.69 -12.43
CA VAL A 673 -14.62 -28.31 -12.35
C VAL A 673 -14.56 -27.70 -13.75
N TYR A 674 -15.00 -26.45 -13.90
CA TYR A 674 -14.93 -25.72 -15.16
C TYR A 674 -13.58 -25.00 -15.32
N PHE A 675 -12.89 -25.27 -16.43
CA PHE A 675 -11.72 -24.52 -16.87
C PHE A 675 -11.94 -23.96 -18.28
N ASN A 676 -11.30 -22.82 -18.57
CA ASN A 676 -11.38 -22.21 -19.89
C ASN A 676 -10.81 -23.13 -20.97
N GLY A 677 -11.42 -23.12 -22.16
CA GLY A 677 -11.00 -23.94 -23.30
C GLY A 677 -11.37 -25.43 -23.21
N THR A 678 -11.38 -26.03 -22.01
CA THR A 678 -11.74 -27.44 -21.82
C THR A 678 -13.18 -27.66 -21.34
N GLY A 679 -13.83 -26.64 -20.79
CA GLY A 679 -15.16 -26.77 -20.18
C GLY A 679 -15.12 -27.47 -18.82
N ARG A 680 -16.23 -28.08 -18.41
CA ARG A 680 -16.28 -28.92 -17.20
C ARG A 680 -15.57 -30.24 -17.43
N VAL A 681 -14.63 -30.55 -16.55
CA VAL A 681 -13.85 -31.80 -16.56
C VAL A 681 -13.87 -32.45 -15.19
N ASP A 682 -13.90 -33.78 -15.17
CA ASP A 682 -13.75 -34.57 -13.95
C ASP A 682 -12.33 -34.39 -13.41
N THR A 683 -12.24 -33.77 -12.24
CA THR A 683 -11.02 -33.27 -11.63
C THR A 683 -10.74 -34.03 -10.33
N PRO A 684 -9.55 -34.61 -10.16
CA PRO A 684 -9.17 -35.30 -8.93
C PRO A 684 -9.01 -34.33 -7.76
N VAL A 685 -9.49 -34.74 -6.59
CA VAL A 685 -9.39 -34.01 -5.34
C VAL A 685 -8.44 -34.74 -4.39
N TYR A 686 -7.48 -34.01 -3.84
CA TYR A 686 -6.49 -34.53 -2.90
C TYR A 686 -6.48 -33.72 -1.61
N THR A 687 -6.41 -34.40 -0.47
CA THR A 687 -6.27 -33.79 0.85
C THR A 687 -4.79 -33.54 1.13
N LEU A 688 -4.40 -32.27 1.29
CA LEU A 688 -3.00 -31.87 1.43
C LEU A 688 -2.27 -32.61 2.57
N ALA A 689 -2.92 -32.80 3.71
CA ALA A 689 -2.35 -33.47 4.88
C ALA A 689 -2.07 -34.98 4.66
N GLN A 690 -2.66 -35.60 3.64
CA GLN A 690 -2.48 -37.02 3.31
C GLN A 690 -1.41 -37.24 2.23
N LEU A 691 -1.00 -36.19 1.51
CA LEU A 691 0.01 -36.28 0.48
C LEU A 691 1.42 -36.37 1.08
N PRO A 692 2.23 -37.37 0.71
CA PRO A 692 3.64 -37.44 1.11
C PRO A 692 4.44 -36.24 0.59
N ILE A 693 5.45 -35.83 1.36
CA ILE A 693 6.46 -34.85 0.89
C ILE A 693 7.16 -35.41 -0.36
N GLY A 694 7.37 -34.56 -1.37
CA GLY A 694 7.89 -34.92 -2.69
C GLY A 694 6.83 -35.29 -3.72
N THR A 695 5.55 -35.36 -3.33
CA THR A 695 4.47 -35.66 -4.26
C THR A 695 4.31 -34.57 -5.33
N ARG A 696 4.25 -34.96 -6.62
CA ARG A 696 3.92 -34.05 -7.73
C ARG A 696 2.52 -34.33 -8.29
N VAL A 697 1.61 -33.38 -8.11
CA VAL A 697 0.23 -33.42 -8.62
C VAL A 697 0.15 -32.65 -9.95
N PRO A 698 -0.11 -33.30 -11.09
CA PRO A 698 -0.36 -32.60 -12.35
C PRO A 698 -1.78 -31.99 -12.38
N GLY A 699 -1.93 -30.83 -13.00
CA GLY A 699 -3.25 -30.22 -13.26
C GLY A 699 -3.95 -30.84 -14.48
N PRO A 700 -5.29 -30.78 -14.57
CA PRO A 700 -6.22 -30.18 -13.60
C PRO A 700 -6.35 -31.01 -12.32
N ALA A 701 -6.26 -30.36 -11.15
CA ALA A 701 -6.48 -31.00 -9.84
C ALA A 701 -6.90 -29.98 -8.77
N LEU A 702 -7.60 -30.44 -7.74
CA LEU A 702 -7.84 -29.69 -6.51
C LEU A 702 -7.01 -30.27 -5.37
N VAL A 703 -6.20 -29.44 -4.73
CA VAL A 703 -5.50 -29.79 -3.49
C VAL A 703 -6.13 -29.00 -2.36
N ILE A 704 -6.84 -29.70 -1.47
CA ILE A 704 -7.66 -29.10 -0.42
C ILE A 704 -7.00 -29.34 0.93
N ASP A 705 -6.94 -28.28 1.73
CA ASP A 705 -6.64 -28.34 3.14
C ASP A 705 -7.87 -27.87 3.95
N ARG A 706 -7.84 -28.06 5.27
CA ARG A 706 -8.95 -27.69 6.16
C ARG A 706 -9.39 -26.22 6.04
N HIS A 707 -8.50 -25.35 5.58
CA HIS A 707 -8.71 -23.90 5.60
C HIS A 707 -8.49 -23.19 4.25
N HIS A 708 -8.07 -23.89 3.20
CA HIS A 708 -7.88 -23.30 1.87
C HIS A 708 -7.95 -24.36 0.76
N THR A 709 -8.23 -23.90 -0.46
CA THR A 709 -8.27 -24.73 -1.67
C THR A 709 -7.26 -24.21 -2.68
N VAL A 710 -6.40 -25.10 -3.16
CA VAL A 710 -5.43 -24.82 -4.24
C VAL A 710 -5.94 -25.42 -5.52
N VAL A 711 -6.17 -24.57 -6.53
CA VAL A 711 -6.60 -24.99 -7.86
C VAL A 711 -5.35 -25.14 -8.74
N VAL A 712 -4.99 -26.38 -9.05
CA VAL A 712 -3.92 -26.69 -10.01
C VAL A 712 -4.54 -26.72 -11.39
N GLU A 713 -4.47 -25.60 -12.12
CA GLU A 713 -5.08 -25.48 -13.45
C GLU A 713 -4.41 -26.40 -14.49
N PRO A 714 -5.09 -26.71 -15.61
CA PRO A 714 -4.46 -27.35 -16.77
C PRO A 714 -3.14 -26.67 -17.16
N GLY A 715 -2.12 -27.49 -17.47
CA GLY A 715 -0.77 -27.00 -17.78
C GLY A 715 0.06 -26.59 -16.56
N CYS A 716 -0.46 -26.69 -15.34
CA CYS A 716 0.29 -26.46 -14.10
C CYS A 716 0.60 -27.79 -13.39
N SER A 717 1.56 -27.76 -12.45
CA SER A 717 1.78 -28.88 -11.51
C SER A 717 2.10 -28.37 -10.12
N ALA A 718 1.72 -29.12 -9.08
CA ALA A 718 1.99 -28.81 -7.68
C ALA A 718 2.96 -29.82 -7.07
N LEU A 719 4.06 -29.35 -6.48
CA LEU A 719 5.01 -30.15 -5.70
C LEU A 719 4.75 -29.92 -4.21
N ILE A 720 4.50 -31.00 -3.47
CA ILE A 720 4.24 -30.97 -2.03
C ILE A 720 5.56 -31.01 -1.25
N LEU A 721 5.79 -30.01 -0.40
CA LEU A 721 7.00 -29.86 0.40
C LEU A 721 6.68 -29.93 1.90
N ALA A 722 7.72 -29.85 2.74
CA ALA A 722 7.61 -29.99 4.18
C ALA A 722 6.91 -28.80 4.86
N GLU A 723 6.85 -27.62 4.25
CA GLU A 723 6.08 -26.47 4.76
C GLU A 723 5.25 -25.76 3.67
N HIS A 724 5.46 -26.12 2.39
CA HIS A 724 4.92 -25.39 1.24
C HIS A 724 4.30 -26.31 0.19
N VAL A 725 3.50 -25.74 -0.70
CA VAL A 725 3.11 -26.28 -2.00
C VAL A 725 3.71 -25.37 -3.06
N LEU A 726 4.56 -25.92 -3.91
CA LEU A 726 5.22 -25.18 -4.98
C LEU A 726 4.53 -25.47 -6.32
N LEU A 727 3.85 -24.49 -6.90
CA LEU A 727 3.24 -24.62 -8.22
C LEU A 727 4.21 -24.18 -9.31
N THR A 728 4.32 -24.99 -10.35
CA THR A 728 4.95 -24.62 -11.63
C THR A 728 3.86 -24.30 -12.63
N VAL A 729 3.89 -23.10 -13.20
CA VAL A 729 2.94 -22.61 -14.19
C VAL A 729 3.64 -22.61 -15.55
N SER A 730 3.08 -23.31 -16.54
CA SER A 730 3.64 -23.34 -17.89
C SER A 730 3.07 -22.24 -18.79
N ASP A 731 3.88 -21.81 -19.77
CA ASP A 731 3.52 -20.85 -20.81
C ASP A 731 2.63 -21.42 -21.93
N ALA A 732 2.31 -22.71 -21.88
CA ALA A 732 1.82 -23.47 -23.04
C ALA A 732 0.42 -23.05 -23.54
N ASP A 733 -0.42 -22.46 -22.69
CA ASP A 733 -1.81 -22.09 -23.01
C ASP A 733 -2.03 -20.57 -23.01
N ARG A 734 -1.21 -19.83 -23.75
CA ARG A 734 -1.57 -18.45 -24.11
C ARG A 734 -2.73 -18.47 -25.10
N THR A 735 -3.94 -18.16 -24.65
CA THR A 735 -5.09 -17.96 -25.52
C THR A 735 -4.70 -16.96 -26.61
N LYS A 736 -4.74 -17.37 -27.88
CA LYS A 736 -4.47 -16.44 -28.98
C LYS A 736 -5.52 -15.35 -28.95
N VAL A 737 -5.07 -14.11 -28.73
CA VAL A 737 -5.94 -12.94 -28.84
C VAL A 737 -6.41 -12.84 -30.30
N THR A 738 -7.72 -13.00 -30.52
CA THR A 738 -8.34 -12.81 -31.83
C THR A 738 -8.86 -11.39 -31.94
N ALA A 739 -9.13 -10.93 -33.18
CA ALA A 739 -9.79 -9.64 -33.41
C ALA A 739 -11.30 -9.66 -33.07
N GLU A 740 -11.81 -10.77 -32.53
CA GLU A 740 -13.21 -10.88 -32.10
C GLU A 740 -13.42 -10.08 -30.81
N LYS A 741 -14.45 -9.24 -30.81
CA LYS A 741 -14.72 -8.26 -29.74
C LYS A 741 -15.33 -8.90 -28.48
N ASP A 742 -14.86 -10.05 -28.01
CA ASP A 742 -15.35 -10.75 -26.78
C ASP A 742 -15.52 -9.75 -25.60
N PRO A 743 -16.69 -9.65 -24.94
CA PRO A 743 -16.89 -8.70 -23.83
C PRO A 743 -15.88 -8.88 -22.69
N VAL A 744 -15.45 -10.12 -22.42
CA VAL A 744 -14.47 -10.40 -21.36
C VAL A 744 -13.11 -9.85 -21.77
N MET A 745 -12.65 -10.14 -23.00
CA MET A 745 -11.39 -9.60 -23.51
C MET A 745 -11.41 -8.06 -23.61
N LEU A 746 -12.54 -7.47 -24.02
CA LEU A 746 -12.70 -6.01 -24.03
C LEU A 746 -12.56 -5.40 -22.63
N ALA A 747 -13.15 -6.02 -21.61
CA ALA A 747 -12.99 -5.60 -20.22
C ALA A 747 -11.52 -5.70 -19.77
N ILE A 748 -10.85 -6.82 -20.08
CA ILE A 748 -9.42 -7.03 -19.76
C ILE A 748 -8.54 -5.94 -20.41
N PHE A 749 -8.68 -5.70 -21.72
CA PHE A 749 -7.91 -4.67 -22.42
C PHE A 749 -8.25 -3.25 -21.91
N GLY A 750 -9.51 -2.97 -21.62
CA GLY A 750 -9.94 -1.71 -21.03
C GLY A 750 -9.22 -1.43 -19.71
N HIS A 751 -9.18 -2.41 -18.81
CA HIS A 751 -8.44 -2.29 -17.54
C HIS A 751 -6.93 -2.15 -17.74
N ARG A 752 -6.33 -2.86 -18.71
CA ARG A 752 -4.89 -2.77 -19.01
C ARG A 752 -4.47 -1.40 -19.52
N PHE A 753 -5.15 -0.88 -20.55
CA PHE A 753 -4.79 0.42 -21.12
C PHE A 753 -5.06 1.56 -20.15
N MET A 754 -6.12 1.46 -19.34
CA MET A 754 -6.37 2.41 -18.25
C MET A 754 -5.21 2.41 -17.23
N GLY A 755 -4.74 1.23 -16.83
CA GLY A 755 -3.60 1.09 -15.92
C GLY A 755 -2.32 1.75 -16.45
N ILE A 756 -2.02 1.62 -17.75
CA ILE A 756 -0.86 2.28 -18.37
C ILE A 756 -1.01 3.82 -18.30
N ALA A 757 -2.18 4.35 -18.63
CA ALA A 757 -2.42 5.80 -18.58
C ALA A 757 -2.29 6.36 -17.15
N GLU A 758 -2.79 5.63 -16.15
CA GLU A 758 -2.66 5.98 -14.73
C GLU A 758 -1.19 5.95 -14.29
N GLN A 759 -0.43 4.92 -14.68
CA GLN A 759 1.00 4.81 -14.39
C GLN A 759 1.81 5.97 -14.99
N MET A 760 1.53 6.33 -16.24
CA MET A 760 2.15 7.52 -16.86
C MET A 760 1.89 8.79 -16.03
N GLY A 761 0.67 8.94 -15.54
CA GLY A 761 0.29 10.06 -14.68
C GLY A 761 1.03 10.08 -13.34
N GLU A 762 1.17 8.92 -12.71
CA GLU A 762 1.88 8.79 -11.45
C GLU A 762 3.39 9.07 -11.60
N THR A 763 4.03 8.57 -12.67
CA THR A 763 5.42 8.89 -12.98
C THR A 763 5.60 10.39 -13.22
N LEU A 764 4.69 11.03 -13.95
CA LEU A 764 4.72 12.48 -14.16
C LEU A 764 4.58 13.25 -12.83
N ARG A 765 3.64 12.84 -11.97
CA ARG A 765 3.43 13.44 -10.64
C ARG A 765 4.66 13.32 -9.76
N LYS A 766 5.29 12.14 -9.69
CA LYS A 766 6.48 11.88 -8.87
C LYS A 766 7.75 12.58 -9.39
N THR A 767 7.86 12.83 -10.68
CA THR A 767 9.05 13.48 -11.26
C THR A 767 8.89 14.98 -11.42
N ALA A 768 7.67 15.50 -11.21
CA ALA A 768 7.38 16.91 -11.37
C ALA A 768 8.05 17.80 -10.31
N VAL A 769 8.65 18.88 -10.81
CA VAL A 769 9.10 20.04 -10.01
C VAL A 769 7.95 21.03 -9.76
N SER A 770 6.97 21.06 -10.67
CA SER A 770 5.83 21.98 -10.60
C SER A 770 4.85 21.56 -9.51
N THR A 771 4.59 22.45 -8.55
CA THR A 771 3.58 22.24 -7.50
C THR A 771 2.18 22.02 -8.07
N ASN A 772 1.85 22.61 -9.23
CA ASN A 772 0.58 22.37 -9.92
C ASN A 772 0.43 20.92 -10.37
N VAL A 773 1.49 20.30 -10.87
CA VAL A 773 1.47 18.90 -11.32
C VAL A 773 1.49 17.96 -10.12
N LYS A 774 2.37 18.23 -9.15
CA LYS A 774 2.59 17.35 -8.01
C LYS A 774 1.43 17.34 -7.00
N GLU A 775 0.99 18.52 -6.55
CA GLU A 775 0.06 18.67 -5.42
C GLU A 775 -1.38 18.88 -5.90
N ARG A 776 -1.58 19.70 -6.94
CA ARG A 776 -2.91 19.98 -7.49
C ARG A 776 -3.38 18.95 -8.51
N LEU A 777 -2.48 18.07 -8.96
CA LEU A 777 -2.73 17.07 -10.01
C LEU A 777 -3.23 17.69 -11.31
N ASP A 778 -2.69 18.86 -11.65
CA ASP A 778 -3.05 19.64 -12.84
C ASP A 778 -2.31 19.14 -14.09
N PHE A 779 -2.62 17.91 -14.49
CA PHE A 779 -2.08 17.24 -15.66
C PHE A 779 -3.06 16.18 -16.18
N SER A 780 -2.86 15.66 -17.40
CA SER A 780 -3.59 14.50 -17.92
C SER A 780 -2.69 13.63 -18.79
N CYS A 781 -2.79 12.32 -18.64
CA CYS A 781 -2.10 11.32 -19.46
C CYS A 781 -3.11 10.44 -20.20
N ALA A 782 -2.82 10.14 -21.47
CA ALA A 782 -3.71 9.37 -22.33
C ALA A 782 -2.97 8.57 -23.41
N ILE A 783 -3.62 7.50 -23.86
CA ILE A 783 -3.18 6.59 -24.93
C ILE A 783 -4.13 6.73 -26.10
N PHE A 784 -3.57 6.83 -27.30
CA PHE A 784 -4.30 7.02 -28.54
C PHE A 784 -3.95 5.94 -29.55
N GLY A 785 -4.93 5.51 -30.34
CA GLY A 785 -4.73 4.57 -31.43
C GLY A 785 -3.86 5.16 -32.54
N PRO A 786 -3.51 4.34 -33.55
CA PRO A 786 -2.72 4.78 -34.70
C PRO A 786 -3.43 5.85 -35.56
N ASP A 787 -4.74 6.04 -35.37
CA ASP A 787 -5.56 7.08 -36.01
C ASP A 787 -5.72 8.35 -35.13
N GLY A 788 -5.05 8.41 -33.98
CA GLY A 788 -5.17 9.49 -32.99
C GLY A 788 -6.48 9.47 -32.20
N GLY A 789 -7.28 8.41 -32.31
CA GLY A 789 -8.49 8.20 -31.51
C GLY A 789 -8.14 7.87 -30.06
N LEU A 790 -8.88 8.41 -29.08
CA LEU A 790 -8.64 8.14 -27.67
C LEU A 790 -8.98 6.67 -27.33
N VAL A 791 -8.02 5.94 -26.76
CA VAL A 791 -8.19 4.54 -26.34
C VAL A 791 -8.39 4.46 -24.83
N ALA A 792 -7.52 5.13 -24.08
CA ALA A 792 -7.58 5.18 -22.62
C ALA A 792 -7.07 6.53 -22.11
N ASN A 793 -7.62 6.98 -20.99
CA ASN A 793 -7.19 8.19 -20.32
C ASN A 793 -7.25 8.00 -18.82
N ALA A 794 -6.23 8.46 -18.12
CA ALA A 794 -6.31 8.51 -16.67
C ALA A 794 -7.34 9.57 -16.22
N PRO A 795 -8.00 9.38 -15.06
CA PRO A 795 -9.08 10.22 -14.57
C PRO A 795 -8.55 11.54 -14.00
N HIS A 796 -8.04 12.39 -14.89
CA HIS A 796 -7.53 13.71 -14.53
C HIS A 796 -8.46 14.82 -15.06
N ILE A 797 -7.91 15.98 -15.44
CA ILE A 797 -8.71 17.17 -15.71
C ILE A 797 -9.57 17.01 -16.98
N PRO A 798 -10.91 17.21 -16.89
CA PRO A 798 -11.83 17.02 -18.01
C PRO A 798 -11.52 17.86 -19.26
N VAL A 799 -11.04 19.10 -19.08
CA VAL A 799 -10.75 20.02 -20.20
C VAL A 799 -9.63 19.49 -21.12
N HIS A 800 -8.68 18.73 -20.56
CA HIS A 800 -7.60 18.11 -21.32
C HIS A 800 -8.13 17.00 -22.23
N LEU A 801 -9.08 16.19 -21.75
CA LEU A 801 -9.51 14.96 -22.43
C LEU A 801 -10.10 15.22 -23.82
N GLY A 802 -10.94 16.26 -23.95
CA GLY A 802 -11.55 16.60 -25.23
C GLY A 802 -10.55 17.14 -26.26
N SER A 803 -9.50 17.82 -25.82
CA SER A 803 -8.57 18.55 -26.69
C SER A 803 -7.29 17.76 -27.04
N LEU A 804 -6.89 16.79 -26.21
CA LEU A 804 -5.72 15.94 -26.46
C LEU A 804 -5.82 15.12 -27.76
N SER A 805 -6.98 14.52 -28.06
CA SER A 805 -7.14 13.77 -29.33
C SER A 805 -6.99 14.68 -30.54
N HIS A 806 -7.43 15.93 -30.45
CA HIS A 806 -7.21 16.91 -31.50
C HIS A 806 -5.73 17.28 -31.63
N ALA A 807 -5.01 17.46 -30.51
CA ALA A 807 -3.59 17.75 -30.52
C ALA A 807 -2.78 16.63 -31.20
N VAL A 808 -3.04 15.37 -30.87
CA VAL A 808 -2.38 14.21 -31.52
C VAL A 808 -2.66 14.19 -33.02
N LYS A 809 -3.93 14.29 -33.42
CA LYS A 809 -4.32 14.29 -34.84
C LYS A 809 -3.71 15.45 -35.62
N PHE A 810 -3.61 16.64 -35.00
CA PHE A 810 -2.95 17.79 -35.62
C PHE A 810 -1.47 17.51 -35.87
N GLN A 811 -0.73 16.95 -34.89
CA GLN A 811 0.69 16.63 -35.08
C GLN A 811 0.89 15.52 -36.12
N MET A 812 -0.01 14.55 -36.20
CA MET A 812 0.01 13.52 -37.25
C MET A 812 -0.11 14.13 -38.65
N GLU A 813 -1.04 15.07 -38.87
CA GLU A 813 -1.17 15.73 -40.16
C GLU A 813 0.00 16.70 -40.44
N TYR A 814 0.53 17.35 -39.40
CA TYR A 814 1.64 18.28 -39.52
C TYR A 814 2.95 17.59 -39.95
N TYR A 815 3.30 16.46 -39.32
CA TYR A 815 4.54 15.74 -39.61
C TYR A 815 4.39 14.62 -40.64
N LYS A 816 3.20 14.06 -40.84
CA LYS A 816 2.96 12.93 -41.76
C LYS A 816 3.97 11.81 -41.48
N ASP A 817 4.67 11.34 -42.52
CA ASP A 817 5.64 10.24 -42.44
C ASP A 817 7.04 10.67 -41.96
N THR A 818 7.21 11.90 -41.45
CA THR A 818 8.54 12.40 -41.03
C THR A 818 8.90 12.07 -39.58
N LEU A 819 7.94 11.58 -38.78
CA LEU A 819 8.21 11.14 -37.42
C LEU A 819 9.07 9.87 -37.43
N GLN A 820 10.09 9.86 -36.58
CA GLN A 820 11.00 8.73 -36.40
C GLN A 820 10.94 8.21 -34.97
N GLU A 821 11.40 6.98 -34.78
CA GLU A 821 11.54 6.39 -33.45
C GLU A 821 12.48 7.25 -32.59
N GLY A 822 12.04 7.56 -31.36
CA GLY A 822 12.73 8.47 -30.45
C GLY A 822 12.38 9.96 -30.60
N ASP A 823 11.49 10.33 -31.51
CA ASP A 823 10.95 11.69 -31.57
C ASP A 823 9.92 11.94 -30.47
N VAL A 824 9.94 13.15 -29.88
CA VAL A 824 8.93 13.62 -28.91
C VAL A 824 8.55 15.06 -29.27
N ILE A 825 7.25 15.32 -29.34
CA ILE A 825 6.69 16.58 -29.83
C ILE A 825 6.12 17.37 -28.65
N VAL A 826 6.27 18.70 -28.65
CA VAL A 826 5.65 19.60 -27.67
C VAL A 826 4.78 20.66 -28.37
N THR A 827 3.63 20.97 -27.77
CA THR A 827 2.65 21.95 -28.28
C THR A 827 1.78 22.51 -27.15
N ASN A 828 1.34 23.77 -27.27
CA ASN A 828 0.34 24.39 -26.39
C ASN A 828 -0.60 25.35 -27.15
N HIS A 829 -0.40 25.52 -28.46
CA HIS A 829 -1.15 26.50 -29.23
C HIS A 829 -2.62 26.06 -29.41
N PRO A 830 -3.61 26.96 -29.30
CA PRO A 830 -5.03 26.60 -29.44
C PRO A 830 -5.38 25.90 -30.76
N GLN A 831 -4.78 26.35 -31.87
CA GLN A 831 -4.96 25.72 -33.19
C GLN A 831 -4.41 24.28 -33.28
N ALA A 832 -3.46 23.93 -32.41
CA ALA A 832 -2.85 22.60 -32.31
C ALA A 832 -3.41 21.81 -31.11
N GLY A 833 -4.61 22.14 -30.64
CA GLY A 833 -5.31 21.42 -29.58
C GLY A 833 -4.93 21.84 -28.15
N GLY A 834 -4.25 22.98 -27.96
CA GLY A 834 -4.04 23.57 -26.63
C GLY A 834 -5.33 24.12 -26.02
N SER A 835 -5.50 23.96 -24.70
CA SER A 835 -6.64 24.51 -23.93
C SER A 835 -6.42 25.99 -23.59
N HIS A 836 -5.25 26.29 -23.02
CA HIS A 836 -4.70 27.61 -22.77
C HIS A 836 -3.17 27.47 -22.75
N LEU A 837 -2.42 28.56 -22.84
CA LEU A 837 -0.97 28.47 -23.08
C LEU A 837 -0.18 27.76 -21.96
N PRO A 838 -0.48 27.95 -20.66
CA PRO A 838 0.20 27.22 -19.58
C PRO A 838 0.09 25.68 -19.67
N ASP A 839 -0.91 25.16 -20.37
CA ASP A 839 -1.06 23.73 -20.60
C ASP A 839 -0.17 23.25 -21.75
N ILE A 840 1.01 22.75 -21.39
CA ILE A 840 1.96 22.21 -22.36
C ILE A 840 1.64 20.72 -22.57
N THR A 841 1.45 20.34 -23.83
CA THR A 841 1.22 18.96 -24.26
C THR A 841 2.48 18.38 -24.88
N VAL A 842 2.93 17.24 -24.36
CA VAL A 842 4.01 16.41 -24.89
C VAL A 842 3.39 15.15 -25.51
N ILE A 843 3.76 14.84 -26.74
CA ILE A 843 3.22 13.72 -27.53
C ILE A 843 4.39 12.85 -28.00
N THR A 844 4.32 11.55 -27.71
CA THR A 844 5.33 10.57 -28.10
C THR A 844 4.71 9.49 -29.00
N PRO A 845 5.11 9.38 -30.27
CA PRO A 845 4.77 8.24 -31.13
C PRO A 845 5.50 6.97 -30.66
N VAL A 846 4.78 5.84 -30.62
CA VAL A 846 5.36 4.54 -30.29
C VAL A 846 5.44 3.66 -31.54
N PHE A 847 6.64 3.15 -31.82
CA PHE A 847 6.95 2.38 -33.03
C PHE A 847 7.06 0.87 -32.73
N ASP A 848 6.61 0.04 -33.67
CA ASP A 848 6.99 -1.37 -33.79
C ASP A 848 7.40 -1.63 -35.24
N LYS A 849 8.58 -2.22 -35.45
CA LYS A 849 9.14 -2.52 -36.78
C LYS A 849 9.06 -1.33 -37.75
N GLY A 850 9.35 -0.13 -37.26
CA GLY A 850 9.36 1.11 -38.04
C GLY A 850 7.99 1.69 -38.40
N LYS A 851 6.90 1.18 -37.82
CA LYS A 851 5.54 1.74 -37.98
C LYS A 851 5.01 2.25 -36.65
N ILE A 852 4.33 3.38 -36.67
CA ILE A 852 3.62 3.88 -35.50
C ILE A 852 2.44 2.94 -35.21
N ILE A 853 2.42 2.37 -34.01
CA ILE A 853 1.35 1.47 -33.55
C ILE A 853 0.34 2.19 -32.65
N PHE A 854 0.77 3.19 -31.88
CA PHE A 854 -0.06 4.04 -31.04
C PHE A 854 0.70 5.32 -30.64
N PHE A 855 0.01 6.27 -30.03
CA PHE A 855 0.60 7.48 -29.45
C PHE A 855 0.31 7.54 -27.95
N VAL A 856 1.23 8.15 -27.21
CA VAL A 856 0.99 8.58 -25.84
C VAL A 856 1.08 10.10 -25.76
N ALA A 857 0.22 10.72 -24.95
CA ALA A 857 0.29 12.15 -24.71
C ALA A 857 0.13 12.47 -23.23
N SER A 858 0.90 13.47 -22.79
CA SER A 858 0.89 14.01 -21.44
C SER A 858 0.72 15.52 -21.54
N ARG A 859 -0.28 16.08 -20.86
CA ARG A 859 -0.47 17.53 -20.74
C ARG A 859 -0.32 17.93 -19.29
N ALA A 860 0.41 19.01 -19.02
CA ALA A 860 0.62 19.51 -17.67
C ALA A 860 0.51 21.03 -17.64
N HIS A 861 -0.01 21.56 -16.53
CA HIS A 861 -0.06 22.99 -16.29
C HIS A 861 1.26 23.50 -15.69
N HIS A 862 1.89 24.43 -16.39
CA HIS A 862 3.11 25.09 -15.95
C HIS A 862 2.79 26.43 -15.30
N ALA A 863 3.32 26.68 -14.09
CA ALA A 863 3.01 27.89 -13.33
C ALA A 863 3.52 29.19 -13.99
N ASP A 864 4.56 29.13 -14.82
CA ASP A 864 5.08 30.31 -15.53
C ASP A 864 5.75 29.89 -16.84
N ILE A 865 5.22 30.38 -17.96
CA ILE A 865 5.76 30.21 -19.31
C ILE A 865 6.08 31.56 -19.98
N GLY A 866 6.28 32.60 -19.15
CA GLY A 866 6.47 33.98 -19.58
C GLY A 866 5.15 34.76 -19.71
N GLY A 867 5.23 35.91 -20.37
CA GLY A 867 4.11 36.84 -20.54
C GLY A 867 4.20 38.03 -19.59
N ILE A 868 3.09 38.78 -19.48
CA ILE A 868 3.07 40.08 -18.77
C ILE A 868 3.17 39.90 -17.25
N LEU A 869 2.50 38.89 -16.69
CA LEU A 869 2.45 38.64 -15.26
C LEU A 869 3.00 37.25 -14.92
N PRO A 870 3.67 37.09 -13.75
CA PRO A 870 3.93 35.77 -13.17
C PRO A 870 2.63 34.98 -13.05
N GLY A 871 2.66 33.68 -13.36
CA GLY A 871 1.45 32.85 -13.38
C GLY A 871 0.88 32.57 -14.77
N SER A 872 1.24 33.37 -15.79
CA SER A 872 0.80 33.19 -17.19
C SER A 872 -0.72 33.11 -17.40
N MET A 873 -1.52 33.65 -16.47
CA MET A 873 -2.98 33.82 -16.57
C MET A 873 -3.42 35.26 -16.26
N PRO A 874 -2.99 36.29 -17.02
CA PRO A 874 -3.44 37.66 -16.79
C PRO A 874 -4.93 37.79 -17.19
N PRO A 875 -5.83 38.27 -16.31
CA PRO A 875 -7.25 38.44 -16.64
C PRO A 875 -7.51 39.55 -17.69
N HIS A 876 -6.46 40.27 -18.09
CA HIS A 876 -6.53 41.40 -19.02
C HIS A 876 -5.79 41.14 -20.34
N SER A 877 -5.35 39.90 -20.59
CA SER A 877 -4.76 39.51 -21.87
C SER A 877 -5.74 39.71 -23.02
N LYS A 878 -5.26 40.29 -24.12
CA LYS A 878 -6.00 40.55 -25.36
C LYS A 878 -5.45 39.74 -26.55
N VAL A 879 -4.21 39.27 -26.44
CA VAL A 879 -3.49 38.51 -27.48
C VAL A 879 -2.60 37.45 -26.82
N LEU A 880 -2.35 36.33 -27.53
CA LEU A 880 -1.73 35.13 -26.97
C LEU A 880 -0.35 35.37 -26.33
N PHE A 881 0.54 36.15 -26.96
CA PHE A 881 1.89 36.38 -26.42
C PHE A 881 1.91 37.09 -25.05
N GLN A 882 0.78 37.67 -24.62
CA GLN A 882 0.64 38.26 -23.28
C GLN A 882 0.50 37.21 -22.18
N GLU A 883 0.03 36.02 -22.54
CA GLU A 883 -0.08 34.86 -21.65
C GLU A 883 1.22 34.04 -21.60
N GLY A 884 2.08 34.12 -22.62
CA GLY A 884 3.42 33.54 -22.60
C GLY A 884 3.83 32.86 -23.90
N ALA A 885 4.69 31.84 -23.79
CA ALA A 885 5.20 31.08 -24.92
C ALA A 885 4.09 30.40 -25.74
N THR A 886 4.21 30.48 -27.07
CA THR A 886 3.26 29.88 -28.02
C THR A 886 3.97 28.85 -28.90
N ILE A 887 3.52 27.60 -28.85
CA ILE A 887 4.17 26.45 -29.47
C ILE A 887 3.13 25.71 -30.30
N THR A 888 3.20 25.86 -31.62
CA THR A 888 2.32 25.10 -32.53
C THR A 888 2.80 23.67 -32.67
N SER A 889 4.11 23.49 -32.86
CA SER A 889 4.79 22.21 -32.89
C SER A 889 6.29 22.41 -32.73
N PHE A 890 6.94 21.61 -31.89
CA PHE A 890 8.39 21.57 -31.75
C PHE A 890 8.82 20.15 -31.39
N LYS A 891 9.90 19.64 -31.98
CA LYS A 891 10.51 18.37 -31.55
C LYS A 891 11.32 18.63 -30.28
N LEU A 892 10.71 18.37 -29.13
CA LEU A 892 11.36 18.45 -27.83
C LEU A 892 12.51 17.43 -27.74
N VAL A 893 12.30 16.26 -28.34
CA VAL A 893 13.34 15.25 -28.57
C VAL A 893 13.34 14.94 -30.07
N ASP A 894 14.52 15.01 -30.69
CA ASP A 894 14.73 14.60 -32.08
C ASP A 894 15.64 13.38 -32.08
N LYS A 895 15.10 12.22 -32.47
CA LYS A 895 15.81 10.92 -32.53
C LYS A 895 16.54 10.56 -31.23
N GLY A 896 15.90 10.78 -30.09
CA GLY A 896 16.45 10.50 -28.76
C GLY A 896 17.32 11.62 -28.16
N VAL A 897 17.56 12.73 -28.87
CA VAL A 897 18.34 13.87 -28.34
C VAL A 897 17.42 15.00 -27.88
N PHE A 898 17.44 15.32 -26.59
CA PHE A 898 16.64 16.39 -25.97
C PHE A 898 17.16 17.79 -26.40
N GLN A 899 16.26 18.63 -26.90
CA GLN A 899 16.59 19.92 -27.51
C GLN A 899 16.57 21.07 -26.49
N THR A 900 17.46 21.04 -25.50
CA THR A 900 17.50 22.00 -24.37
C THR A 900 17.57 23.46 -24.82
N GLU A 901 18.49 23.78 -25.73
CA GLU A 901 18.67 25.16 -26.22
C GLU A 901 17.40 25.66 -26.92
N GLY A 902 16.79 24.82 -27.76
CA GLY A 902 15.59 25.16 -28.52
C GLY A 902 14.38 25.43 -27.61
N ILE A 903 14.12 24.55 -26.64
CA ILE A 903 13.00 24.77 -25.71
C ILE A 903 13.25 25.94 -24.76
N THR A 904 14.50 26.15 -24.32
CA THR A 904 14.87 27.30 -23.48
C THR A 904 14.62 28.61 -24.23
N ARG A 905 15.03 28.70 -25.50
CA ARG A 905 14.73 29.86 -26.34
C ARG A 905 13.22 30.11 -26.46
N ILE A 906 12.43 29.07 -26.70
CA ILE A 906 10.96 29.17 -26.83
C ILE A 906 10.29 29.68 -25.55
N LEU A 907 10.75 29.25 -24.38
CA LEU A 907 10.13 29.60 -23.09
C LEU A 907 10.68 30.92 -22.49
N SER A 908 11.94 31.26 -22.77
CA SER A 908 12.63 32.40 -22.15
C SER A 908 12.80 33.58 -23.11
N GLU A 909 13.25 33.35 -24.35
CA GLU A 909 13.60 34.44 -25.26
C GLU A 909 12.42 34.91 -26.10
N GLU A 910 11.64 33.99 -26.68
CA GLU A 910 10.54 34.33 -27.58
C GLU A 910 9.44 35.19 -26.91
N PRO A 911 8.97 34.89 -25.68
CA PRO A 911 7.98 35.72 -25.00
C PRO A 911 8.54 37.11 -24.63
N ALA A 912 9.83 37.20 -24.33
CA ALA A 912 10.50 38.44 -23.93
C ALA A 912 10.68 39.45 -25.07
N LYS A 913 10.44 39.05 -26.33
CA LYS A 913 10.52 39.95 -27.49
C LYS A 913 9.36 40.93 -27.57
N TYR A 914 8.26 40.67 -26.86
CA TYR A 914 7.06 41.49 -26.91
C TYR A 914 7.07 42.56 -25.81
N PRO A 915 6.53 43.76 -26.08
CA PRO A 915 6.44 44.83 -25.08
C PRO A 915 5.75 44.36 -23.80
N ASP A 916 6.33 44.72 -22.65
CA ASP A 916 5.83 44.41 -21.30
C ASP A 916 5.75 42.92 -20.93
N CYS A 917 6.23 42.03 -21.81
CA CYS A 917 6.33 40.59 -21.53
C CYS A 917 7.75 40.23 -21.05
N SER A 918 7.85 39.20 -20.21
CA SER A 918 9.11 38.52 -19.92
C SER A 918 9.08 37.08 -20.40
N GLY A 919 10.26 36.47 -20.53
CA GLY A 919 10.40 35.02 -20.55
C GLY A 919 9.93 34.39 -19.25
N THR A 920 9.89 33.06 -19.22
CA THR A 920 9.63 32.33 -17.99
C THR A 920 10.61 32.74 -16.89
N ARG A 921 10.09 32.82 -15.67
CA ARG A 921 10.85 33.21 -14.48
C ARG A 921 11.42 31.99 -13.74
N CYS A 922 11.09 30.78 -14.20
CA CYS A 922 11.43 29.52 -13.56
C CYS A 922 12.62 28.76 -14.18
N LEU A 923 13.11 29.17 -15.37
CA LEU A 923 14.26 28.54 -16.06
C LEU A 923 15.58 29.32 -15.89
N ARG A 924 15.79 29.97 -14.74
CA ARG A 924 16.98 30.79 -14.48
C ARG A 924 18.02 30.11 -13.61
#